data_AF-A0A931ISE9-F1
#
_entry.id   AF-A0A931ISE9-F1
#
_cell.length_a   1.000
_cell.length_b   1.000
_cell.length_c   1.000
_cell.angle_alpha   90.00
_cell.angle_beta   90.00
_cell.angle_gamma   90.00
#
_symmetry.space_group_name_H-M   'P 1'
#
loop_
_entity.id
_entity.type
_entity.pdbx_description
1 polymer ?
#
loop_
_entity_poly.entity_id
_entity_poly.type
_entity_poly.pdbx_seq_one_letter_code
_entity_poly.pdbx_strand_id
1 'polypeptide(L)'
;MNDLDRSLPVIRAWAQALLVCALLLKVAQWVVFGVNSLVDLGDFDAERWIVHFGTVFVFPVLFLLIAGWLPFSRRLLIGLVVAGLPVVALLFIFGSGRYIGFLAYQFALLPLIYFLLARAIWAWWESRRTVSALPGWLIAFFWLTVLIKSFDTVALAWLKLSGVLFPATYDVHLYKLELAYDNLAARVAAVHLSLPVWMRESTVFIYAVLNSLFLPLLALLHRERKATPLHGWVMLLTPFLVAWCCYAWLPASGPSYLFQMKYPVGVPSPADVTAALSTVIPAPRNAMPSMHFSGAIFVFMIAAALRRKGFMLPATVLVLGTAWATLALGEHYVIDLVVALPFAPALAILLMRAPLWRVAPRWQKGVVWSAGATFVVWMLLLRLAPAWLQANLGWVQVFSVWSVGVGLYLMGLHVTKVWSEASTQEALLAPSLHVKAFTPPHFLPHELQGKKWLVGIFFFSGFAGLVYEVVYAKALGVTFGGTALAANTVLMTYMGGMALGAWLGGGLAARSRQPLMLYAFFEAAIGIYAAVTPQLFHGVQQIYVALALDAAPDAGWLTALRMGLGAAVLGVPTVLMGATLPLVFQCLRGMGIPTGRAIAPLYAANVLGAAVGALVAGYALLPAVGRTGSTLIAAVLSLMVALYVIDKIKRGVLEAPVGAQESGLRPGSQGAPALTVGPREGLSALAVLTIGGVVTLALEVVFMHLLAVVAGNSVYAFGLMLSTFLLGLGLGSTVGEGLMRRWSRSTLVLTAQCGIALCIFLTAFVWDGLASYMGSFGPAQQWVWLGFGARELVRALVCTLAMLPPAFFIGLSYPAAMGLAADWLAQRRYAGEAVRGVGLASALNTMGNIGGVLLAGFWWLPEFGSRNVLLGLAVTAVVLAGLVAWSAQTTEPRRVHRRWLPVGAAAGLLTFFPAHWNHTALSTGGNVYFQTQRWGEVIDYAESVEGGLTSVARAPDSTGGSQLTLLTNGKFQGNNAQGGEMVAQESFALIPLMHTAQRGAALVIGYGTGMTARVLQDQGFAQLEIAETSRDIVSLADRHFESINAGISRHPVVKMHYTDGRNFLLTQSKQFDLISLEISSIWFAGAANLYNREFYELANARLRPQGVLQQWVQLHHMRPLDFLHVLGSVRSVFKYVWVYVSGGQGILVASNDDAAFINEKALDKLMKGHTISAMNLSDLPRKLVASPGRVDAIIRRLDPELNNLVSTDNNLYLEYSTPKGNAVREDTIGQILEMLTKR
;
A
#
# COMPACT_ATOMS: atom_id res chain seq x y z
N MET A 1 -34.11 11.28 30.71
CA MET A 1 -33.13 10.55 29.87
C MET A 1 -31.93 10.26 30.72
N ASN A 2 -31.62 8.98 30.97
CA ASN A 2 -30.47 8.60 31.77
C ASN A 2 -29.18 9.05 31.05
N ASP A 3 -28.16 9.51 31.80
CA ASP A 3 -26.86 9.90 31.23
C ASP A 3 -26.19 8.73 30.44
N LEU A 4 -26.58 7.50 30.78
CA LEU A 4 -26.29 6.26 30.07
C LEU A 4 -26.83 6.24 28.62
N ASP A 5 -28.09 6.65 28.41
CA ASP A 5 -28.76 6.61 27.10
C ASP A 5 -28.10 7.56 26.09
N ARG A 6 -27.54 8.67 26.59
CA ARG A 6 -26.79 9.64 25.76
C ARG A 6 -25.39 9.14 25.38
N SER A 7 -24.76 8.33 26.24
CA SER A 7 -23.35 7.92 26.07
C SER A 7 -23.19 6.61 25.33
N LEU A 8 -24.17 5.71 25.43
CA LEU A 8 -24.13 4.38 24.84
C LEU A 8 -23.90 4.38 23.32
N PRO A 9 -24.53 5.26 22.51
CA PRO A 9 -24.27 5.31 21.07
C PRO A 9 -22.81 5.67 20.73
N VAL A 10 -22.19 6.54 21.53
CA VAL A 10 -20.79 6.97 21.35
C VAL A 10 -19.83 5.85 21.71
N ILE A 11 -20.05 5.17 22.84
CA ILE A 11 -19.25 4.00 23.25
C ILE A 11 -19.32 2.92 22.18
N ARG A 12 -20.52 2.61 21.69
CA ARG A 12 -20.74 1.61 20.64
C ARG A 12 -19.98 1.96 19.35
N ALA A 13 -20.07 3.21 18.90
CA ALA A 13 -19.39 3.65 17.67
C ALA A 13 -17.86 3.48 17.77
N TRP A 14 -17.26 3.91 18.89
CA TRP A 14 -15.82 3.74 19.12
C TRP A 14 -15.41 2.28 19.30
N ALA A 15 -16.22 1.49 20.01
CA ALA A 15 -15.97 0.06 20.19
C ALA A 15 -15.95 -0.68 18.85
N GLN A 16 -16.90 -0.38 17.96
CA GLN A 16 -16.94 -0.96 16.62
C GLN A 16 -15.74 -0.53 15.77
N ALA A 17 -15.39 0.75 15.79
CA ALA A 17 -14.24 1.26 15.04
C ALA A 17 -12.92 0.59 15.50
N LEU A 18 -12.69 0.54 16.82
CA LEU A 18 -11.50 -0.10 17.39
C LEU A 18 -11.48 -1.61 17.17
N LEU A 19 -12.62 -2.29 17.23
CA LEU A 19 -12.70 -3.72 16.94
C LEU A 19 -12.26 -4.04 15.51
N VAL A 20 -12.73 -3.25 14.53
CA VAL A 20 -12.31 -3.39 13.13
C VAL A 20 -10.80 -3.16 13.02
N CYS A 21 -10.27 -2.09 13.63
CA CYS A 21 -8.82 -1.84 13.66
C CYS A 21 -8.04 -2.99 14.32
N ALA A 22 -8.53 -3.54 15.43
CA ALA A 22 -7.90 -4.64 16.16
C ALA A 22 -7.80 -5.89 15.29
N LEU A 23 -8.88 -6.25 14.59
CA LEU A 23 -8.92 -7.39 13.69
C LEU A 23 -7.94 -7.22 12.52
N LEU A 24 -7.92 -6.04 11.89
CA LEU A 24 -6.99 -5.74 10.79
C LEU A 24 -5.53 -5.82 11.25
N LEU A 25 -5.20 -5.23 12.40
CA LEU A 25 -3.84 -5.30 12.95
C LEU A 25 -3.45 -6.72 13.36
N LYS A 26 -4.39 -7.53 13.86
CA LYS A 26 -4.13 -8.93 14.18
C LYS A 26 -3.86 -9.77 12.93
N VAL A 27 -4.59 -9.53 11.85
CA VAL A 27 -4.28 -10.14 10.54
C VAL A 27 -2.89 -9.71 10.08
N ALA A 28 -2.55 -8.43 10.18
CA ALA A 28 -1.20 -7.95 9.85
C ALA A 28 -0.12 -8.62 10.71
N GLN A 29 -0.36 -8.79 12.02
CA GLN A 29 0.55 -9.50 12.91
C GLN A 29 0.67 -10.98 12.56
N TRP A 30 -0.44 -11.66 12.23
CA TRP A 30 -0.39 -13.05 11.79
C TRP A 30 0.45 -13.20 10.52
N VAL A 31 0.28 -12.29 9.57
CA VAL A 31 1.07 -12.26 8.33
C VAL A 31 2.56 -12.00 8.59
N VAL A 32 2.89 -11.12 9.54
CA VAL A 32 4.28 -10.72 9.83
C VAL A 32 4.99 -11.70 10.76
N PHE A 33 4.30 -12.21 11.79
CA PHE A 33 4.89 -12.99 12.88
C PHE A 33 4.45 -14.46 12.90
N GLY A 34 3.48 -14.88 12.07
CA GLY A 34 2.95 -16.25 12.06
C GLY A 34 2.08 -16.60 13.27
N VAL A 35 1.61 -15.62 14.05
CA VAL A 35 0.88 -15.85 15.31
C VAL A 35 -0.59 -16.19 15.05
N ASN A 36 -0.96 -17.45 15.23
CA ASN A 36 -2.25 -18.04 14.82
C ASN A 36 -3.49 -17.70 15.68
N SER A 37 -3.42 -16.78 16.65
CA SER A 37 -4.52 -16.60 17.62
C SER A 37 -5.07 -15.18 17.71
N LEU A 38 -6.40 -15.05 17.58
CA LEU A 38 -7.18 -13.83 17.87
C LEU A 38 -7.06 -13.42 19.35
N VAL A 39 -6.91 -14.42 20.23
CA VAL A 39 -6.64 -14.27 21.66
C VAL A 39 -5.30 -14.94 21.93
N ASP A 40 -4.27 -14.15 22.20
CA ASP A 40 -2.95 -14.62 22.59
C ASP A 40 -3.09 -15.25 23.99
N LEU A 41 -3.35 -16.56 24.05
CA LEU A 41 -3.56 -17.27 25.31
C LEU A 41 -2.23 -17.59 26.02
N GLY A 42 -1.09 -17.34 25.35
CA GLY A 42 0.25 -17.61 25.88
C GLY A 42 0.49 -19.06 26.27
N ASP A 43 1.65 -19.34 26.88
CA ASP A 43 1.83 -20.58 27.64
C ASP A 43 0.81 -20.62 28.80
N PHE A 44 0.22 -21.80 29.02
CA PHE A 44 -0.77 -22.06 30.08
C PHE A 44 -0.12 -21.95 31.47
N ASP A 45 0.03 -20.72 31.96
CA ASP A 45 0.33 -20.43 33.35
C ASP A 45 -0.90 -19.77 34.00
N ALA A 46 -1.37 -20.35 35.10
CA ALA A 46 -2.58 -19.91 35.80
C ALA A 46 -2.49 -18.44 36.25
N GLU A 47 -1.30 -17.97 36.61
CA GLU A 47 -1.06 -16.56 36.99
C GLU A 47 -1.30 -15.62 35.80
N ARG A 48 -0.75 -15.93 34.62
CA ARG A 48 -0.93 -15.13 33.40
C ARG A 48 -2.37 -15.12 32.92
N TRP A 49 -3.08 -16.25 33.08
CA TRP A 49 -4.49 -16.37 32.69
C TRP A 49 -5.39 -15.43 33.51
N ILE A 50 -5.17 -15.37 34.82
CA ILE A 50 -5.96 -14.50 35.71
C ILE A 50 -5.67 -13.02 35.42
N VAL A 51 -4.42 -12.65 35.10
CA VAL A 51 -4.07 -11.29 34.70
C VAL A 51 -4.73 -10.89 33.39
N HIS A 52 -4.65 -11.74 32.37
CA HIS A 52 -5.24 -11.46 31.06
C HIS A 52 -6.77 -11.44 31.11
N PHE A 53 -7.40 -12.33 31.87
CA PHE A 53 -8.86 -12.34 32.00
C PHE A 53 -9.36 -11.23 32.94
N GLY A 54 -8.66 -11.02 34.06
CA GLY A 54 -8.96 -10.01 35.07
C GLY A 54 -8.93 -8.60 34.48
N THR A 55 -7.86 -8.21 33.79
CA THR A 55 -7.76 -6.89 33.14
C THR A 55 -8.94 -6.58 32.21
N VAL A 56 -9.40 -7.55 31.41
CA VAL A 56 -10.46 -7.36 30.41
C VAL A 56 -11.82 -7.00 31.03
N PHE A 57 -12.12 -7.53 32.21
CA PHE A 57 -13.40 -7.28 32.89
C PHE A 57 -13.30 -6.26 34.01
N VAL A 58 -12.15 -6.12 34.67
CA VAL A 58 -11.94 -5.17 35.76
C VAL A 58 -12.19 -3.73 35.32
N PHE A 59 -11.63 -3.31 34.18
CA PHE A 59 -11.75 -1.92 33.74
C PHE A 59 -13.18 -1.49 33.35
N PRO A 60 -13.96 -2.29 32.59
CA PRO A 60 -15.39 -2.02 32.41
C PRO A 60 -16.14 -1.94 33.74
N VAL A 61 -15.87 -2.85 34.69
CA VAL A 61 -16.54 -2.87 36.01
C VAL A 61 -16.21 -1.60 36.80
N LEU A 62 -14.93 -1.21 36.87
CA LEU A 62 -14.49 0.03 37.50
C LEU A 62 -15.16 1.25 36.87
N PHE A 63 -15.25 1.28 35.53
CA PHE A 63 -15.93 2.36 34.82
C PHE A 63 -17.40 2.46 35.24
N LEU A 64 -18.15 1.36 35.21
CA LEU A 64 -19.58 1.34 35.57
C LEU A 64 -19.81 1.72 37.04
N LEU A 65 -18.93 1.26 37.94
CA LEU A 65 -18.99 1.54 39.36
C LEU A 65 -18.70 3.02 39.66
N ILE A 66 -17.66 3.60 39.04
CA ILE A 66 -17.29 5.00 39.23
C ILE A 66 -18.32 5.93 38.58
N ALA A 67 -18.81 5.58 37.38
CA ALA A 67 -19.84 6.34 36.67
C ALA A 67 -21.23 6.28 37.34
N GLY A 68 -21.45 5.29 38.23
CA GLY A 68 -22.71 5.11 38.93
C GLY A 68 -23.82 4.51 38.07
N TRP A 69 -23.47 3.70 37.08
CA TRP A 69 -24.42 3.09 36.12
C TRP A 69 -24.90 1.69 36.52
N LEU A 70 -24.31 1.10 37.56
CA LEU A 70 -24.75 -0.19 38.09
C LEU A 70 -26.08 -0.03 38.86
N PRO A 71 -27.08 -0.89 38.63
CA PRO A 71 -28.37 -0.82 39.32
C PRO A 71 -28.35 -1.39 40.75
N PHE A 72 -27.18 -1.74 41.28
CA PHE A 72 -27.03 -2.45 42.55
C PHE A 72 -26.78 -1.50 43.73
N SER A 73 -27.14 -1.94 44.94
CA SER A 73 -26.94 -1.15 46.15
C SER A 73 -25.44 -0.99 46.46
N ARG A 74 -25.04 0.17 46.98
CA ARG A 74 -23.63 0.44 47.35
C ARG A 74 -23.09 -0.54 48.39
N ARG A 75 -23.94 -1.00 49.32
CA ARG A 75 -23.57 -1.98 50.35
C ARG A 75 -23.17 -3.33 49.73
N LEU A 76 -23.95 -3.81 48.76
CA LEU A 76 -23.64 -5.05 48.04
C LEU A 76 -22.32 -4.92 47.25
N LEU A 77 -22.14 -3.81 46.53
CA LEU A 77 -20.92 -3.56 45.77
C LEU A 77 -19.67 -3.54 46.67
N ILE A 78 -19.73 -2.83 47.79
CA ILE A 78 -18.63 -2.78 48.76
C ILE A 78 -18.37 -4.16 49.37
N GLY A 79 -19.42 -4.89 49.75
CA GLY A 79 -19.29 -6.25 50.27
C GLY A 79 -18.59 -7.21 49.31
N LEU A 80 -18.92 -7.13 48.01
CA LEU A 80 -18.27 -7.95 46.97
C LEU A 80 -16.79 -7.58 46.75
N VAL A 81 -16.41 -6.31 46.89
CA VAL A 81 -15.00 -5.89 46.81
C VAL A 81 -14.22 -6.36 48.04
N VAL A 82 -14.80 -6.20 49.24
CA VAL A 82 -14.18 -6.63 50.51
C VAL A 82 -14.02 -8.15 50.55
N ALA A 83 -14.97 -8.91 49.99
CA ALA A 83 -14.88 -10.36 49.86
C ALA A 83 -13.69 -10.82 48.99
N GLY A 84 -13.11 -9.95 48.17
CA GLY A 84 -11.90 -10.23 47.38
C GLY A 84 -10.59 -10.02 48.14
N LEU A 85 -10.59 -9.29 49.27
CA LEU A 85 -9.36 -9.00 50.05
C LEU A 85 -8.65 -10.25 50.61
N PRO A 86 -9.37 -11.29 51.11
CA PRO A 86 -8.73 -12.54 51.53
C PRO A 86 -8.02 -13.26 50.38
N VAL A 87 -8.52 -13.15 49.15
CA VAL A 87 -7.90 -13.73 47.94
C VAL A 87 -6.57 -13.02 47.64
N VAL A 88 -6.54 -11.68 47.77
CA VAL A 88 -5.29 -10.89 47.64
C VAL A 88 -4.27 -11.31 48.71
N ALA A 89 -4.71 -11.46 49.97
CA ALA A 89 -3.85 -11.84 51.08
C ALA A 89 -3.28 -13.26 50.93
N LEU A 90 -4.08 -14.23 50.48
CA LEU A 90 -3.62 -15.59 50.19
C LEU A 90 -2.56 -15.62 49.09
N LEU A 91 -2.74 -14.84 48.02
CA LEU A 91 -1.74 -14.74 46.95
C LEU A 91 -0.43 -14.13 47.44
N PHE A 92 -0.49 -13.15 48.34
CA PHE A 92 0.68 -12.56 48.99
C PHE A 92 1.47 -13.57 49.82
N ILE A 93 0.79 -14.56 50.42
CA ILE A 93 1.39 -15.58 51.28
C ILE A 93 2.01 -16.72 50.46
N PHE A 94 1.38 -17.11 49.34
CA PHE A 94 1.74 -18.32 48.58
C PHE A 94 2.40 -18.09 47.21
N GLY A 95 2.45 -16.85 46.69
CA GLY A 95 2.90 -16.54 45.33
C GLY A 95 4.27 -15.85 45.24
N SER A 96 4.89 -15.90 44.05
CA SER A 96 6.13 -15.16 43.78
C SER A 96 5.86 -13.64 43.79
N GLY A 97 6.48 -12.89 44.70
CA GLY A 97 6.14 -11.49 45.02
C GLY A 97 6.32 -10.44 43.90
N ARG A 98 6.67 -10.83 42.66
CA ARG A 98 6.98 -9.91 41.56
C ARG A 98 5.77 -9.20 40.94
N TYR A 99 4.54 -9.70 41.12
CA TYR A 99 3.36 -9.14 40.43
C TYR A 99 2.18 -8.72 41.36
N ILE A 100 2.30 -8.98 42.65
CA ILE A 100 1.17 -8.94 43.60
C ILE A 100 0.70 -7.49 43.86
N GLY A 101 1.62 -6.53 43.91
CA GLY A 101 1.27 -5.11 44.09
C GLY A 101 0.49 -4.50 42.92
N PHE A 102 0.81 -4.91 41.68
CA PHE A 102 0.16 -4.40 40.47
C PHE A 102 -1.23 -5.01 40.23
N LEU A 103 -1.50 -6.22 40.75
CA LEU A 103 -2.72 -6.98 40.44
C LEU A 103 -3.71 -7.06 41.60
N ALA A 104 -3.33 -6.61 42.80
CA ALA A 104 -4.16 -6.68 44.00
C ALA A 104 -5.59 -6.14 43.78
N TYR A 105 -5.75 -5.07 43.00
CA TYR A 105 -7.08 -4.53 42.70
C TYR A 105 -7.91 -5.44 41.77
N GLN A 106 -7.29 -6.19 40.88
CA GLN A 106 -7.98 -7.13 39.98
C GLN A 106 -8.54 -8.30 40.78
N PHE A 107 -7.73 -8.84 41.70
CA PHE A 107 -8.13 -9.89 42.60
C PHE A 107 -9.21 -9.45 43.59
N ALA A 108 -9.10 -8.22 44.13
CA ALA A 108 -10.14 -7.64 44.99
C ALA A 108 -11.49 -7.48 44.27
N LEU A 109 -11.50 -7.32 42.94
CA LEU A 109 -12.71 -7.14 42.14
C LEU A 109 -13.29 -8.45 41.57
N LEU A 110 -12.61 -9.59 41.71
CA LEU A 110 -13.06 -10.87 41.18
C LEU A 110 -14.49 -11.25 41.59
N PRO A 111 -14.88 -11.16 42.89
CA PRO A 111 -16.25 -11.53 43.28
C PRO A 111 -17.31 -10.65 42.61
N LEU A 112 -17.01 -9.36 42.42
CA LEU A 112 -17.90 -8.44 41.71
C LEU A 112 -18.01 -8.79 40.22
N ILE A 113 -16.91 -9.17 39.56
CA ILE A 113 -16.90 -9.58 38.15
C ILE A 113 -17.75 -10.83 37.95
N TYR A 114 -17.55 -11.87 38.77
CA TYR A 114 -18.34 -13.10 38.69
C TYR A 114 -19.83 -12.84 38.95
N PHE A 115 -20.15 -12.00 39.93
CA PHE A 115 -21.53 -11.60 40.19
C PHE A 115 -22.17 -10.92 38.97
N LEU A 116 -21.45 -10.01 38.30
CA LEU A 116 -21.96 -9.32 37.11
C LEU A 116 -22.12 -10.28 35.92
N LEU A 117 -21.20 -11.23 35.73
CA LEU A 117 -21.31 -12.26 34.69
C LEU A 117 -22.51 -13.20 34.93
N ALA A 118 -22.72 -13.66 36.17
CA ALA A 118 -23.87 -14.46 36.53
C ALA A 118 -25.20 -13.70 36.29
N ARG A 119 -25.25 -12.42 36.69
CA ARG A 119 -26.39 -11.53 36.41
C ARG A 119 -26.61 -11.28 34.92
N ALA A 120 -25.55 -11.19 34.14
CA ALA A 120 -25.61 -11.05 32.69
C ALA A 120 -26.28 -12.26 32.03
N ILE A 121 -25.86 -13.47 32.41
CA ILE A 121 -26.43 -14.73 31.92
C ILE A 121 -27.91 -14.82 32.30
N TRP A 122 -28.25 -14.50 33.54
CA TRP A 122 -29.63 -14.48 34.02
C TRP A 122 -30.51 -13.51 33.22
N ALA A 123 -30.07 -12.25 33.06
CA ALA A 123 -30.83 -11.23 32.34
C ALA A 123 -31.00 -11.58 30.85
N TRP A 124 -29.98 -12.18 30.23
CA TRP A 124 -30.08 -12.68 28.84
C TRP A 124 -31.13 -13.79 28.72
N TRP A 125 -31.12 -14.76 29.63
CA TRP A 125 -32.10 -15.84 29.65
C TRP A 125 -33.53 -15.33 29.86
N GLU A 126 -33.72 -14.39 30.78
CA GLU A 126 -35.00 -13.74 31.06
C GLU A 126 -35.52 -12.91 29.87
N SER A 127 -34.64 -12.18 29.17
CA SER A 127 -34.99 -11.41 27.98
C SER A 127 -35.51 -12.29 26.83
N ARG A 128 -34.96 -13.50 26.66
CA ARG A 128 -35.44 -14.48 25.67
C ARG A 128 -36.83 -15.01 26.00
N ARG A 129 -37.15 -15.18 27.28
CA ARG A 129 -38.46 -15.66 27.73
C ARG A 129 -39.55 -14.60 27.62
N THR A 130 -39.20 -13.34 27.82
CA THR A 130 -40.17 -12.23 27.95
C THR A 130 -40.23 -11.29 26.74
N VAL A 131 -39.36 -11.48 25.74
CA VAL A 131 -39.20 -10.57 24.58
C VAL A 131 -38.91 -9.12 25.02
N SER A 132 -38.26 -8.97 26.18
CA SER A 132 -37.87 -7.66 26.71
C SER A 132 -36.47 -7.26 26.23
N ALA A 133 -36.21 -5.96 26.17
CA ALA A 133 -34.88 -5.45 25.82
C ALA A 133 -33.89 -5.70 26.96
N LEU A 134 -32.62 -5.99 26.62
CA LEU A 134 -31.55 -6.13 27.60
C LEU A 134 -31.35 -4.83 28.42
N PRO A 135 -31.03 -4.94 29.73
CA PRO A 135 -30.77 -3.75 30.55
C PRO A 135 -29.64 -2.88 30.00
N GLY A 136 -29.78 -1.56 30.04
CA GLY A 136 -28.81 -0.61 29.48
C GLY A 136 -27.39 -0.75 30.05
N TRP A 137 -27.25 -1.03 31.36
CA TRP A 137 -25.95 -1.22 32.01
C TRP A 137 -25.21 -2.46 31.47
N LEU A 138 -25.96 -3.49 31.06
CA LEU A 138 -25.43 -4.71 30.47
C LEU A 138 -24.90 -4.45 29.05
N ILE A 139 -25.65 -3.69 28.26
CA ILE A 139 -25.25 -3.28 26.91
C ILE A 139 -23.99 -2.39 27.00
N ALA A 140 -23.94 -1.49 27.97
CA ALA A 140 -22.75 -0.66 28.25
C ALA A 140 -21.55 -1.50 28.69
N PHE A 141 -21.74 -2.48 29.58
CA PHE A 141 -20.70 -3.41 30.00
C PHE A 141 -20.09 -4.12 28.78
N PHE A 142 -20.94 -4.73 27.93
CA PHE A 142 -20.49 -5.43 26.73
C PHE A 142 -19.68 -4.52 25.79
N TRP A 143 -20.19 -3.34 25.43
CA TRP A 143 -19.48 -2.45 24.51
C TRP A 143 -18.22 -1.84 25.13
N LEU A 144 -18.18 -1.59 26.44
CA LEU A 144 -16.96 -1.17 27.13
C LEU A 144 -15.91 -2.28 27.15
N THR A 145 -16.29 -3.53 27.39
CA THR A 145 -15.38 -4.68 27.30
C THR A 145 -14.80 -4.81 25.90
N VAL A 146 -15.64 -4.74 24.85
CA VAL A 146 -15.18 -4.75 23.46
C VAL A 146 -14.24 -3.58 23.19
N LEU A 147 -14.58 -2.36 23.62
CA LEU A 147 -13.77 -1.16 23.43
C LEU A 147 -12.39 -1.30 24.07
N ILE A 148 -12.35 -1.70 25.35
CA ILE A 148 -11.11 -1.78 26.14
C ILE A 148 -10.21 -2.89 25.60
N LYS A 149 -10.77 -4.08 25.33
CA LYS A 149 -9.97 -5.17 24.75
C LYS A 149 -9.45 -4.81 23.36
N SER A 150 -10.28 -4.18 22.54
CA SER A 150 -9.87 -3.75 21.19
C SER A 150 -8.78 -2.69 21.28
N PHE A 151 -8.91 -1.71 22.17
CA PHE A 151 -7.90 -0.67 22.39
C PHE A 151 -6.55 -1.24 22.83
N ASP A 152 -6.55 -2.11 23.84
CA ASP A 152 -5.34 -2.82 24.31
C ASP A 152 -4.66 -3.59 23.17
N THR A 153 -5.46 -4.37 22.44
CA THR A 153 -4.98 -5.14 21.28
C THR A 153 -4.37 -4.23 20.22
N VAL A 154 -5.03 -3.13 19.92
CA VAL A 154 -4.62 -2.14 18.90
C VAL A 154 -3.33 -1.44 19.29
N ALA A 155 -3.23 -0.94 20.53
CA ALA A 155 -2.04 -0.24 21.03
C ALA A 155 -0.81 -1.16 21.03
N LEU A 156 -0.95 -2.37 21.58
CA LEU A 156 0.14 -3.34 21.60
C LEU A 156 0.51 -3.81 20.19
N ALA A 157 -0.48 -4.00 19.33
CA ALA A 157 -0.21 -4.47 17.97
C ALA A 157 0.57 -3.45 17.15
N TRP A 158 0.22 -2.17 17.26
CA TRP A 158 0.96 -1.10 16.61
C TRP A 158 2.40 -0.98 17.08
N LEU A 159 2.65 -1.10 18.39
CA LEU A 159 4.02 -1.04 18.93
C LEU A 159 4.88 -2.22 18.47
N LYS A 160 4.31 -3.44 18.44
CA LYS A 160 5.01 -4.61 17.89
C LYS A 160 5.28 -4.45 16.40
N LEU A 161 4.30 -3.96 15.64
CA LEU A 161 4.46 -3.72 14.20
C LEU A 161 5.45 -2.58 13.91
N SER A 162 5.49 -1.52 14.72
CA SER A 162 6.40 -0.39 14.48
C SER A 162 7.86 -0.81 14.61
N GLY A 163 8.18 -1.70 15.55
CA GLY A 163 9.52 -2.27 15.69
C GLY A 163 10.01 -3.05 14.46
N VAL A 164 9.08 -3.61 13.69
CA VAL A 164 9.38 -4.32 12.44
C VAL A 164 9.34 -3.38 11.24
N LEU A 165 8.28 -2.58 11.10
CA LEU A 165 8.07 -1.68 9.97
C LEU A 165 9.13 -0.58 9.89
N PHE A 166 9.76 -0.21 11.00
CA PHE A 166 10.83 0.77 11.05
C PHE A 166 12.08 0.14 11.68
N PRO A 167 12.84 -0.67 10.92
CA PRO A 167 14.01 -1.36 11.46
C PRO A 167 15.18 -0.41 11.73
N ALA A 168 15.36 0.61 10.88
CA ALA A 168 16.32 1.68 11.09
C ALA A 168 15.73 2.80 11.96
N THR A 169 16.51 3.27 12.93
CA THR A 169 16.08 4.27 13.92
C THR A 169 17.05 5.44 14.04
N TYR A 170 16.53 6.53 14.61
CA TYR A 170 17.29 7.75 14.92
C TYR A 170 17.99 7.69 16.30
N ASP A 171 18.00 6.54 16.97
CA ASP A 171 18.51 6.39 18.34
C ASP A 171 19.96 6.88 18.48
N VAL A 172 20.85 6.58 17.52
CA VAL A 172 22.23 7.11 17.54
C VAL A 172 22.26 8.63 17.40
N HIS A 173 21.41 9.21 16.56
CA HIS A 173 21.33 10.67 16.44
C HIS A 173 20.83 11.33 17.73
N LEU A 174 19.84 10.74 18.39
CA LEU A 174 19.30 11.23 19.67
C LEU A 174 20.30 11.03 20.80
N TYR A 175 21.03 9.91 20.82
CA TYR A 175 22.09 9.64 21.79
C TYR A 175 23.17 10.72 21.75
N LYS A 176 23.59 11.19 20.56
CA LYS A 176 24.56 12.29 20.45
C LYS A 176 24.03 13.61 21.01
N LEU A 177 22.72 13.86 20.95
CA LEU A 177 22.11 15.07 21.50
C LEU A 177 22.10 15.08 23.04
N GLU A 178 22.32 13.94 23.71
CA GLU A 178 22.49 13.90 25.17
C GLU A 178 23.69 14.74 25.66
N LEU A 179 24.65 15.05 24.79
CA LEU A 179 25.72 16.00 25.10
C LEU A 179 25.19 17.40 25.46
N ALA A 180 24.04 17.81 24.89
CA ALA A 180 23.40 19.08 25.25
C ALA A 180 22.87 19.08 26.70
N TYR A 181 22.67 17.89 27.29
CA TYR A 181 22.10 17.68 28.63
C TYR A 181 23.10 17.00 29.58
N ASP A 182 24.39 17.01 29.24
CA ASP A 182 25.45 16.41 30.06
C ASP A 182 25.14 14.93 30.43
N ASN A 183 24.68 14.15 29.45
CA ASN A 183 24.36 12.71 29.59
C ASN A 183 23.39 12.38 30.74
N LEU A 184 22.43 13.28 31.00
CA LEU A 184 21.49 13.16 32.11
C LEU A 184 20.70 11.84 32.08
N ALA A 185 20.27 11.33 30.92
CA ALA A 185 19.53 10.07 30.86
C ALA A 185 20.34 8.88 31.42
N ALA A 186 21.60 8.75 31.02
CA ALA A 186 22.50 7.69 31.48
C ALA A 186 22.79 7.81 32.99
N ARG A 187 22.98 9.05 33.49
CA ARG A 187 23.18 9.29 34.93
C ARG A 187 21.95 8.91 35.76
N VAL A 188 20.75 9.30 35.33
CA VAL A 188 19.50 8.94 36.02
C VAL A 188 19.31 7.42 36.06
N ALA A 189 19.55 6.73 34.94
CA ALA A 189 19.49 5.27 34.88
C ALA A 189 20.54 4.60 35.80
N ALA A 190 21.77 5.11 35.86
CA ALA A 190 22.81 4.61 36.74
C ALA A 190 22.45 4.78 38.23
N VAL A 191 21.86 5.93 38.60
CA VAL A 191 21.33 6.17 39.95
C VAL A 191 20.20 5.18 40.26
N HIS A 192 19.27 4.95 39.34
CA HIS A 192 18.19 4.00 39.57
C HIS A 192 18.70 2.58 39.87
N LEU A 193 19.72 2.11 39.17
CA LEU A 193 20.31 0.79 39.41
C LEU A 193 20.91 0.64 40.81
N SER A 194 21.41 1.73 41.41
CA SER A 194 21.96 1.73 42.77
C SER A 194 20.90 1.89 43.88
N LEU A 195 19.63 2.14 43.54
CA LEU A 195 18.54 2.26 44.52
C LEU A 195 18.12 0.90 45.12
N PRO A 196 17.58 0.89 46.36
CA PRO A 196 16.96 -0.29 46.95
C PRO A 196 15.83 -0.88 46.10
N VAL A 197 15.62 -2.19 46.19
CA VAL A 197 14.64 -2.96 45.40
C VAL A 197 13.26 -2.28 45.39
N TRP A 198 12.72 -1.89 46.54
CA TRP A 198 11.38 -1.30 46.64
C TRP A 198 11.24 0.04 45.87
N MET A 199 12.29 0.85 45.79
CA MET A 199 12.28 2.09 44.98
C MET A 199 12.34 1.77 43.49
N ARG A 200 13.08 0.72 43.11
CA ARG A 200 13.13 0.27 41.72
C ARG A 200 11.77 -0.26 41.26
N GLU A 201 11.14 -1.12 42.07
CA GLU A 201 9.79 -1.62 41.84
C GLU A 201 8.76 -0.47 41.80
N SER A 202 8.90 0.54 42.66
CA SER A 202 8.03 1.73 42.64
C SER A 202 8.16 2.53 41.33
N THR A 203 9.37 2.62 40.78
CA THR A 203 9.62 3.30 39.49
C THR A 203 8.91 2.56 38.35
N VAL A 204 9.03 1.23 38.32
CA VAL A 204 8.32 0.37 37.34
C VAL A 204 6.80 0.50 37.51
N PHE A 205 6.31 0.53 38.75
CA PHE A 205 4.88 0.72 39.03
C PHE A 205 4.34 2.06 38.52
N ILE A 206 5.05 3.17 38.77
CA ILE A 206 4.66 4.50 38.27
C ILE A 206 4.61 4.53 36.75
N TYR A 207 5.55 3.87 36.07
CA TYR A 207 5.54 3.75 34.62
C TYR A 207 4.33 2.95 34.11
N ALA A 208 4.02 1.81 34.75
CA ALA A 208 2.96 0.91 34.32
C ALA A 208 1.54 1.41 34.63
N VAL A 209 1.34 2.14 35.74
CA VAL A 209 -0.01 2.54 36.21
C VAL A 209 -0.73 3.46 35.23
N LEU A 210 0.02 4.23 34.43
CA LEU A 210 -0.52 5.18 33.46
C LEU A 210 -1.54 4.55 32.49
N ASN A 211 -1.28 3.33 32.03
CA ASN A 211 -2.14 2.58 31.11
C ASN A 211 -3.53 2.28 31.71
N SER A 212 -3.67 2.38 33.04
CA SER A 212 -4.89 2.04 33.78
C SER A 212 -5.70 3.26 34.23
N LEU A 213 -5.13 4.48 34.20
CA LEU A 213 -5.74 5.67 34.84
C LEU A 213 -6.77 6.40 33.98
N PHE A 214 -6.70 6.27 32.65
CA PHE A 214 -7.57 6.99 31.73
C PHE A 214 -9.06 6.61 31.88
N LEU A 215 -9.37 5.33 32.08
CA LEU A 215 -10.75 4.85 32.20
C LEU A 215 -11.45 5.32 33.48
N PRO A 216 -10.84 5.20 34.68
CA PRO A 216 -11.35 5.83 35.89
C PRO A 216 -11.59 7.34 35.75
N LEU A 217 -10.66 8.07 35.13
CA LEU A 217 -10.81 9.51 34.89
C LEU A 217 -11.99 9.82 33.96
N LEU A 218 -12.15 9.03 32.90
CA LEU A 218 -13.28 9.18 31.98
C LEU A 218 -14.62 8.88 32.66
N ALA A 219 -14.67 7.88 33.55
CA ALA A 219 -15.85 7.59 34.36
C ALA A 219 -16.18 8.74 35.34
N LEU A 220 -15.18 9.35 35.96
CA LEU A 220 -15.36 10.55 36.79
C LEU A 220 -15.87 11.74 35.98
N LEU A 221 -15.32 11.98 34.79
CA LEU A 221 -15.83 13.00 33.86
C LEU A 221 -17.29 12.76 33.50
N HIS A 222 -17.68 11.49 33.31
CA HIS A 222 -19.06 11.14 33.02
C HIS A 222 -19.97 11.43 34.23
N ARG A 223 -19.57 11.01 35.42
CA ARG A 223 -20.28 11.27 36.68
C ARG A 223 -20.48 12.76 36.96
N GLU A 224 -19.51 13.61 36.60
CA GLU A 224 -19.60 15.07 36.75
C GLU A 224 -20.28 15.78 35.56
N ARG A 225 -20.76 15.04 34.56
CA ARG A 225 -21.36 15.55 33.30
C ARG A 225 -20.42 16.44 32.47
N LYS A 226 -19.12 16.15 32.53
CA LYS A 226 -18.05 16.86 31.82
C LYS A 226 -17.47 16.10 30.63
N ALA A 227 -17.78 14.81 30.46
CA ALA A 227 -17.23 13.96 29.40
C ALA A 227 -17.55 14.48 27.97
N THR A 228 -18.77 14.96 27.72
CA THR A 228 -19.17 15.53 26.43
C THR A 228 -18.53 16.90 26.16
N PRO A 229 -18.64 17.91 27.04
CA PRO A 229 -18.06 19.24 26.78
C PRO A 229 -16.53 19.22 26.67
N LEU A 230 -15.85 18.29 27.38
CA LEU A 230 -14.39 18.15 27.32
C LEU A 230 -13.91 17.11 26.29
N HIS A 231 -14.81 16.51 25.51
CA HIS A 231 -14.42 15.53 24.48
C HIS A 231 -13.65 14.32 25.04
N GLY A 232 -14.07 13.78 26.18
CA GLY A 232 -13.35 12.73 26.93
C GLY A 232 -12.96 11.50 26.11
N TRP A 233 -13.83 11.01 25.22
CA TRP A 233 -13.53 9.86 24.35
C TRP A 233 -12.48 10.17 23.27
N VAL A 234 -12.54 11.38 22.69
CA VAL A 234 -11.56 11.84 21.69
C VAL A 234 -10.19 12.04 22.35
N MET A 235 -10.19 12.59 23.58
CA MET A 235 -9.01 12.73 24.42
C MET A 235 -8.33 11.41 24.76
N LEU A 236 -9.11 10.33 24.92
CA LEU A 236 -8.57 9.02 25.18
C LEU A 236 -7.87 8.44 23.94
N LEU A 237 -8.48 8.55 22.77
CA LEU A 237 -8.07 7.75 21.60
C LEU A 237 -7.16 8.50 20.63
N THR A 238 -7.36 9.80 20.46
CA THR A 238 -6.64 10.59 19.45
C THR A 238 -5.14 10.72 19.72
N PRO A 239 -4.68 10.94 20.98
CA PRO A 239 -3.25 11.05 21.25
C PRO A 239 -2.45 9.81 20.84
N PHE A 240 -3.00 8.61 20.99
CA PHE A 240 -2.36 7.37 20.56
C PHE A 240 -2.17 7.31 19.04
N LEU A 241 -3.18 7.75 18.28
CA LEU A 241 -3.08 7.84 16.82
C LEU A 241 -2.04 8.88 16.38
N VAL A 242 -2.05 10.06 17.01
CA VAL A 242 -1.08 11.12 16.71
C VAL A 242 0.34 10.66 17.03
N ALA A 243 0.54 10.03 18.18
CA ALA A 243 1.84 9.51 18.58
C ALA A 243 2.36 8.44 17.63
N TRP A 244 1.50 7.54 17.15
CA TRP A 244 1.89 6.57 16.14
C TRP A 244 2.41 7.25 14.86
N CYS A 245 1.75 8.31 14.39
CA CYS A 245 2.25 9.11 13.27
C CYS A 245 3.61 9.76 13.59
N CYS A 246 3.82 10.24 14.82
CA CYS A 246 5.11 10.78 15.26
C CYS A 246 6.21 9.71 15.28
N TYR A 247 5.90 8.49 15.72
CA TYR A 247 6.84 7.37 15.75
C TYR A 247 7.19 6.86 14.35
N ALA A 248 6.23 6.90 13.41
CA ALA A 248 6.51 6.62 12.01
C ALA A 248 7.40 7.72 11.38
N TRP A 249 7.21 8.98 11.77
CA TRP A 249 8.03 10.11 11.31
C TRP A 249 9.45 10.05 11.88
N LEU A 250 9.63 9.83 13.18
CA LEU A 250 10.93 9.75 13.83
C LEU A 250 11.03 8.46 14.65
N PRO A 251 11.30 7.31 14.01
CA PRO A 251 11.38 6.03 14.70
C PRO A 251 12.60 6.02 15.62
N ALA A 252 12.33 5.83 16.90
CA ALA A 252 13.33 5.69 17.96
C ALA A 252 12.74 4.85 19.11
N SER A 253 13.58 4.12 19.81
CA SER A 253 13.19 3.18 20.86
C SER A 253 13.74 3.55 22.23
N GLY A 254 14.90 4.18 22.31
CA GLY A 254 15.56 4.52 23.55
C GLY A 254 16.94 3.88 23.71
N PRO A 255 17.77 4.40 24.63
CA PRO A 255 19.16 3.99 24.77
C PRO A 255 19.33 2.57 25.34
N SER A 256 18.39 2.06 26.13
CA SER A 256 18.41 0.67 26.63
C SER A 256 18.31 -0.33 25.48
N TYR A 257 17.52 -0.05 24.44
CA TYR A 257 17.39 -0.90 23.27
C TYR A 257 18.58 -0.80 22.33
N LEU A 258 19.15 0.41 22.18
CA LEU A 258 20.32 0.65 21.33
C LEU A 258 21.57 -0.10 21.86
N PHE A 259 21.83 -0.05 23.17
CA PHE A 259 23.05 -0.60 23.78
C PHE A 259 22.83 -1.89 24.59
N GLN A 260 21.58 -2.31 24.79
CA GLN A 260 21.20 -3.55 25.47
C GLN A 260 21.88 -3.67 26.86
N MET A 261 22.52 -4.80 27.14
CA MET A 261 23.18 -5.10 28.41
C MET A 261 24.32 -4.13 28.78
N LYS A 262 24.76 -3.26 27.86
CA LYS A 262 25.79 -2.24 28.12
C LYS A 262 25.21 -0.93 28.65
N TYR A 263 23.88 -0.75 28.67
CA TYR A 263 23.27 0.45 29.23
C TYR A 263 22.89 0.27 30.70
N PRO A 264 23.10 1.27 31.57
CA PRO A 264 23.81 2.53 31.36
C PRO A 264 25.34 2.40 31.57
N VAL A 265 25.84 1.24 31.99
CA VAL A 265 27.25 1.01 32.36
C VAL A 265 28.01 0.30 31.24
N GLY A 266 28.99 0.98 30.63
CA GLY A 266 29.81 0.42 29.54
C GLY A 266 29.40 0.87 28.13
N VAL A 267 28.61 1.94 28.02
CA VAL A 267 28.35 2.63 26.74
C VAL A 267 29.48 3.61 26.39
N PRO A 268 29.82 3.77 25.09
CA PRO A 268 30.81 4.77 24.65
C PRO A 268 30.29 6.20 24.88
N SER A 269 31.19 7.17 25.07
CA SER A 269 30.78 8.59 25.13
C SER A 269 30.02 8.97 23.85
N PRO A 270 28.93 9.75 23.91
CA PRO A 270 28.21 10.13 22.70
C PRO A 270 29.07 10.92 21.70
N ALA A 271 30.17 11.54 22.14
CA ALA A 271 31.14 12.19 21.26
C ALA A 271 31.83 11.20 20.31
N ASP A 272 32.06 9.97 20.76
CA ASP A 272 32.85 8.95 20.06
C ASP A 272 32.02 8.12 19.06
N VAL A 273 30.70 8.27 19.08
CA VAL A 273 29.78 7.52 18.21
C VAL A 273 29.61 8.24 16.87
N THR A 274 29.76 7.50 15.76
CA THR A 274 29.52 8.03 14.41
C THR A 274 28.02 8.23 14.19
N ALA A 275 27.62 9.43 13.75
CA ALA A 275 26.22 9.76 13.53
C ALA A 275 25.69 9.03 12.29
N ALA A 276 24.73 8.12 12.47
CA ALA A 276 24.08 7.40 11.40
C ALA A 276 22.72 6.87 11.85
N LEU A 277 21.86 6.52 10.89
CA LEU A 277 20.74 5.63 11.17
C LEU A 277 21.28 4.24 11.51
N SER A 278 20.75 3.64 12.57
CA SER A 278 21.17 2.32 13.05
C SER A 278 19.99 1.36 13.10
N THR A 279 20.22 0.09 12.79
CA THR A 279 19.23 -0.96 13.03
C THR A 279 19.30 -1.41 14.49
N VAL A 280 18.21 -1.24 15.23
CA VAL A 280 18.08 -1.71 16.61
C VAL A 280 17.29 -3.02 16.61
N ILE A 281 17.60 -3.93 17.55
CA ILE A 281 16.79 -5.15 17.78
C ILE A 281 15.30 -4.77 17.80
N PRO A 282 14.40 -5.61 17.24
CA PRO A 282 12.97 -5.35 17.25
C PRO A 282 12.47 -4.92 18.63
N ALA A 283 12.15 -3.64 18.73
CA ALA A 283 11.73 -2.97 19.95
C ALA A 283 10.63 -1.96 19.61
N PRO A 284 9.72 -1.64 20.55
CA PRO A 284 8.70 -0.62 20.32
C PRO A 284 9.32 0.70 19.85
N ARG A 285 8.80 1.27 18.76
CA ARG A 285 9.16 2.64 18.36
C ARG A 285 8.23 3.59 19.08
N ASN A 286 8.63 4.06 20.25
CA ASN A 286 7.81 4.88 21.14
C ASN A 286 8.55 6.07 21.75
N ALA A 287 9.79 6.36 21.35
CA ALA A 287 10.60 7.37 22.01
C ALA A 287 10.12 8.82 21.76
N MET A 288 9.79 9.19 20.52
CA MET A 288 9.57 10.61 20.13
C MET A 288 8.14 10.95 19.66
N PRO A 289 7.38 11.82 20.36
CA PRO A 289 7.60 12.27 21.74
C PRO A 289 7.24 11.16 22.75
N SER A 290 7.70 11.29 24.00
CA SER A 290 7.40 10.29 25.03
C SER A 290 5.89 10.22 25.32
N MET A 291 5.26 9.07 25.02
CA MET A 291 3.83 8.87 25.25
C MET A 291 3.48 8.64 26.71
N HIS A 292 4.39 8.07 27.50
CA HIS A 292 4.16 7.92 28.94
C HIS A 292 4.11 9.30 29.59
N PHE A 293 5.09 10.15 29.29
CA PHE A 293 5.13 11.50 29.84
C PHE A 293 3.99 12.37 29.32
N SER A 294 3.70 12.33 28.01
CA SER A 294 2.54 13.01 27.41
C SER A 294 1.22 12.53 28.03
N GLY A 295 1.08 11.22 28.27
CA GLY A 295 -0.06 10.61 28.94
C GLY A 295 -0.27 11.13 30.36
N ALA A 296 0.80 11.26 31.13
CA ALA A 296 0.74 11.82 32.48
C ALA A 296 0.30 13.30 32.44
N ILE A 297 0.77 14.08 31.45
CA ILE A 297 0.31 15.46 31.23
C ILE A 297 -1.18 15.49 30.88
N PHE A 298 -1.69 14.58 30.05
CA PHE A 298 -3.12 14.48 29.76
C PHE A 298 -3.94 14.14 31.02
N VAL A 299 -3.47 13.21 31.84
CA VAL A 299 -4.08 12.89 33.14
C VAL A 299 -4.16 14.13 34.02
N PHE A 300 -3.08 14.90 34.12
CA PHE A 300 -3.07 16.17 34.85
C PHE A 300 -4.07 17.19 34.27
N MET A 301 -4.11 17.35 32.94
CA MET A 301 -5.05 18.26 32.27
C MET A 301 -6.51 17.90 32.49
N ILE A 302 -6.84 16.60 32.52
CA ILE A 302 -8.18 16.09 32.82
C ILE A 302 -8.50 16.28 34.32
N ALA A 303 -7.56 15.94 35.21
CA ALA A 303 -7.74 16.07 36.65
C ALA A 303 -8.01 17.53 37.06
N ALA A 304 -7.36 18.51 36.42
CA ALA A 304 -7.60 19.93 36.65
C ALA A 304 -9.05 20.35 36.41
N ALA A 305 -9.73 19.69 35.46
CA ALA A 305 -11.11 19.98 35.09
C ALA A 305 -12.14 19.32 36.01
N LEU A 306 -11.75 18.38 36.88
CA LEU A 306 -12.65 17.76 37.85
C LEU A 306 -13.09 18.75 38.94
N ARG A 307 -14.24 18.52 39.55
CA ARG A 307 -14.81 19.38 40.61
C ARG A 307 -13.96 19.31 41.86
N ARG A 308 -13.53 18.10 42.22
CA ARG A 308 -12.64 17.86 43.37
C ARG A 308 -11.19 18.15 42.98
N LYS A 309 -10.67 19.29 43.45
CA LYS A 309 -9.30 19.72 43.14
C LYS A 309 -8.21 18.86 43.82
N GLY A 310 -8.57 18.04 44.80
CA GLY A 310 -7.66 17.09 45.44
C GLY A 310 -7.03 16.06 44.49
N PHE A 311 -7.62 15.81 43.31
CA PHE A 311 -7.00 14.94 42.29
C PHE A 311 -5.78 15.57 41.59
N MET A 312 -5.50 16.86 41.81
CA MET A 312 -4.34 17.55 41.22
C MET A 312 -3.02 17.11 41.82
N LEU A 313 -2.94 16.98 43.15
CA LEU A 313 -1.71 16.57 43.83
C LEU A 313 -1.20 15.20 43.32
N PRO A 314 -2.00 14.12 43.31
CA PRO A 314 -1.55 12.84 42.77
C PRO A 314 -1.26 12.90 41.27
N ALA A 315 -1.95 13.73 40.49
CA ALA A 315 -1.65 13.91 39.07
C ALA A 315 -0.30 14.63 38.83
N THR A 316 0.05 15.62 39.66
CA THR A 316 1.37 16.28 39.62
C THR A 316 2.48 15.31 39.99
N VAL A 317 2.29 14.53 41.05
CA VAL A 317 3.24 13.48 41.47
C VAL A 317 3.41 12.46 40.34
N LEU A 318 2.33 12.08 39.66
CA LEU A 318 2.40 11.19 38.51
C LEU A 318 3.23 11.77 37.36
N VAL A 319 3.06 13.06 37.01
CA VAL A 319 3.86 13.71 35.94
C VAL A 319 5.35 13.67 36.26
N LEU A 320 5.74 14.09 37.47
CA LEU A 320 7.15 14.10 37.89
C LEU A 320 7.72 12.69 38.01
N GLY A 321 6.97 11.77 38.61
CA GLY A 321 7.35 10.37 38.75
C GLY A 321 7.48 9.66 37.40
N THR A 322 6.63 9.99 36.43
CA THR A 322 6.71 9.42 35.07
C THR A 322 7.94 9.94 34.34
N ALA A 323 8.26 11.24 34.45
CA ALA A 323 9.49 11.80 33.86
C ALA A 323 10.76 11.10 34.41
N TRP A 324 10.79 10.88 35.73
CA TRP A 324 11.84 10.08 36.37
C TRP A 324 11.86 8.67 35.81
N ALA A 325 10.72 7.97 35.84
CA ALA A 325 10.65 6.56 35.46
C ALA A 325 11.04 6.32 33.99
N THR A 326 10.66 7.21 33.07
CA THR A 326 11.02 7.11 31.65
C THR A 326 12.52 7.17 31.40
N LEU A 327 13.26 7.99 32.17
CA LEU A 327 14.72 8.10 32.05
C LEU A 327 15.43 7.00 32.84
N ALA A 328 14.94 6.70 34.04
CA ALA A 328 15.51 5.70 34.95
C ALA A 328 15.52 4.28 34.36
N LEU A 329 14.46 3.92 33.61
CA LEU A 329 14.36 2.62 32.94
C LEU A 329 15.15 2.58 31.60
N GLY A 330 15.70 3.70 31.15
CA GLY A 330 16.43 3.79 29.88
C GLY A 330 15.55 3.69 28.63
N GLU A 331 14.24 3.86 28.78
CA GLU A 331 13.25 3.80 27.68
C GLU A 331 13.28 5.06 26.80
N HIS A 332 13.80 6.18 27.30
CA HIS A 332 13.73 7.47 26.61
C HIS A 332 15.00 8.32 26.79
N TYR A 333 15.24 9.20 25.82
CA TYR A 333 16.21 10.29 25.90
C TYR A 333 15.60 11.53 26.56
N VAL A 334 16.43 12.46 27.04
CA VAL A 334 15.93 13.71 27.66
C VAL A 334 15.16 14.57 26.64
N ILE A 335 15.65 14.61 25.40
CA ILE A 335 15.01 15.36 24.31
C ILE A 335 13.56 14.91 24.07
N ASP A 336 13.24 13.63 24.29
CA ASP A 336 11.90 13.09 24.13
C ASP A 336 10.87 13.77 25.06
N LEU A 337 11.31 14.09 26.28
CA LEU A 337 10.50 14.77 27.30
C LEU A 337 10.40 16.28 26.99
N VAL A 338 11.48 16.88 26.49
CA VAL A 338 11.51 18.29 26.07
C VAL A 338 10.52 18.53 24.93
N VAL A 339 10.48 17.64 23.93
CA VAL A 339 9.56 17.73 22.79
C VAL A 339 8.12 17.43 23.19
N ALA A 340 7.90 16.57 24.20
CA ALA A 340 6.57 16.26 24.72
C ALA A 340 5.90 17.45 25.45
N LEU A 341 6.67 18.35 26.08
CA LEU A 341 6.16 19.49 26.87
C LEU A 341 5.37 20.55 26.07
N PRO A 342 5.80 20.99 24.87
CA PRO A 342 4.97 21.84 24.03
C PRO A 342 3.87 21.03 23.31
N PHE A 343 4.10 19.74 23.05
CA PHE A 343 3.18 18.86 22.34
C PHE A 343 1.91 18.53 23.15
N ALA A 344 2.07 17.93 24.33
CA ALA A 344 0.96 17.34 25.06
C ALA A 344 -0.08 18.38 25.52
N PRO A 345 0.29 19.52 26.14
CA PRO A 345 -0.66 20.57 26.51
C PRO A 345 -1.34 21.23 25.30
N ALA A 346 -0.60 21.48 24.21
CA ALA A 346 -1.17 22.08 23.01
C ALA A 346 -2.20 21.13 22.36
N LEU A 347 -1.85 19.85 22.20
CA LEU A 347 -2.77 18.83 21.69
C LEU A 347 -3.96 18.65 22.63
N ALA A 348 -3.74 18.70 23.95
CA ALA A 348 -4.81 18.65 24.94
C ALA A 348 -5.81 19.80 24.73
N ILE A 349 -5.33 21.04 24.64
CA ILE A 349 -6.21 22.19 24.46
C ILE A 349 -6.95 22.15 23.12
N LEU A 350 -6.30 21.67 22.05
CA LEU A 350 -6.91 21.54 20.71
C LEU A 350 -8.02 20.47 20.66
N LEU A 351 -7.83 19.34 21.35
CA LEU A 351 -8.82 18.27 21.38
C LEU A 351 -9.95 18.55 22.38
N MET A 352 -9.68 19.28 23.47
CA MET A 352 -10.70 19.71 24.43
C MET A 352 -11.58 20.80 23.80
N ARG A 353 -12.89 20.55 23.72
CA ARG A 353 -13.85 21.56 23.25
C ARG A 353 -14.32 22.51 24.37
N ALA A 354 -13.43 22.90 25.27
CA ALA A 354 -13.81 23.80 26.36
C ALA A 354 -14.33 25.14 25.77
N PRO A 355 -15.57 25.54 26.05
CA PRO A 355 -16.20 26.73 25.47
C PRO A 355 -15.39 28.01 25.69
N LEU A 356 -14.72 28.14 26.84
CA LEU A 356 -13.88 29.30 27.15
C LEU A 356 -12.63 29.42 26.25
N TRP A 357 -12.11 28.31 25.73
CA TRP A 357 -11.02 28.35 24.74
C TRP A 357 -11.50 28.86 23.37
N ARG A 358 -12.80 28.75 23.05
CA ARG A 358 -13.38 29.32 21.81
C ARG A 358 -13.41 30.84 21.84
N VAL A 359 -13.67 31.44 22.99
CA VAL A 359 -13.72 32.90 23.20
C VAL A 359 -12.42 33.46 23.79
N ALA A 360 -11.40 32.63 23.98
CA ALA A 360 -10.11 33.07 24.49
C ALA A 360 -9.51 34.21 23.63
N PRO A 361 -8.86 35.21 24.25
CA PRO A 361 -8.15 36.27 23.55
C PRO A 361 -7.22 35.72 22.48
N ARG A 362 -7.04 36.48 21.39
CA ARG A 362 -6.19 36.07 20.26
C ARG A 362 -4.77 35.70 20.69
N TRP A 363 -4.20 36.38 21.68
CA TRP A 363 -2.86 36.08 22.19
C TRP A 363 -2.79 34.69 22.85
N GLN A 364 -3.79 34.26 23.64
CA GLN A 364 -3.82 32.92 24.25
C GLN A 364 -3.88 31.82 23.20
N LYS A 365 -4.68 32.04 22.14
CA LYS A 365 -4.70 31.14 20.98
C LYS A 365 -3.35 31.14 20.26
N GLY A 366 -2.69 32.30 20.18
CA GLY A 366 -1.33 32.44 19.68
C GLY A 366 -0.32 31.57 20.44
N VAL A 367 -0.43 31.47 21.77
CA VAL A 367 0.44 30.58 22.59
C VAL A 367 0.21 29.10 22.28
N VAL A 368 -1.04 28.67 22.08
CA VAL A 368 -1.33 27.28 21.67
C VAL A 368 -0.72 26.99 20.30
N TRP A 369 -0.87 27.91 19.35
CA TRP A 369 -0.25 27.79 18.03
C TRP A 369 1.28 27.85 18.09
N SER A 370 1.87 28.66 18.96
CA SER A 370 3.32 28.73 19.12
C SER A 370 3.90 27.44 19.71
N ALA A 371 3.23 26.82 20.69
CA ALA A 371 3.63 25.51 21.21
C ALA A 371 3.49 24.41 20.14
N GLY A 372 2.37 24.40 19.41
CA GLY A 372 2.19 23.49 18.27
C GLY A 372 3.26 23.67 17.20
N ALA A 373 3.59 24.92 16.85
CA ALA A 373 4.67 25.24 15.90
C ALA A 373 6.04 24.82 16.45
N THR A 374 6.31 25.02 17.74
CA THR A 374 7.54 24.59 18.40
C THR A 374 7.72 23.08 18.29
N PHE A 375 6.66 22.30 18.56
CA PHE A 375 6.66 20.85 18.37
C PHE A 375 6.94 20.45 16.91
N VAL A 376 6.27 21.09 15.94
CA VAL A 376 6.49 20.81 14.51
C VAL A 376 7.93 21.13 14.09
N VAL A 377 8.48 22.26 14.55
CA VAL A 377 9.87 22.64 14.28
C VAL A 377 10.85 21.60 14.86
N TRP A 378 10.63 21.12 16.09
CA TRP A 378 11.42 20.02 16.64
C TRP A 378 11.39 18.77 15.76
N MET A 379 10.19 18.31 15.39
CA MET A 379 10.02 17.12 14.56
C MET A 379 10.68 17.26 13.18
N LEU A 380 10.64 18.46 12.59
CA LEU A 380 11.31 18.75 11.32
C LEU A 380 12.83 18.78 11.48
N LEU A 381 13.37 19.47 12.49
CA LEU A 381 14.81 19.58 12.71
C LEU A 381 15.44 18.22 13.04
N LEU A 382 14.80 17.44 13.92
CA LEU A 382 15.30 16.12 14.31
C LEU A 382 15.32 15.14 13.13
N ARG A 383 14.36 15.26 12.20
CA ARG A 383 14.28 14.40 11.01
C ARG A 383 15.22 14.86 9.89
N LEU A 384 15.17 16.14 9.55
CA LEU A 384 15.76 16.71 8.33
C LEU A 384 17.16 17.30 8.56
N ALA A 385 17.48 17.70 9.79
CA ALA A 385 18.74 18.37 10.12
C ALA A 385 19.39 17.86 11.44
N PRO A 386 19.43 16.54 11.73
CA PRO A 386 20.01 16.04 12.98
C PRO A 386 21.50 16.37 13.11
N ALA A 387 22.25 16.37 12.00
CA ALA A 387 23.68 16.73 12.01
C ALA A 387 23.91 18.20 12.39
N TRP A 388 23.04 19.11 11.94
CA TRP A 388 23.12 20.52 12.32
C TRP A 388 22.86 20.71 13.82
N LEU A 389 21.86 20.01 14.38
CA LEU A 389 21.59 20.03 15.83
C LEU A 389 22.79 19.52 16.64
N GLN A 390 23.44 18.45 16.18
CA GLN A 390 24.62 17.88 16.83
C GLN A 390 25.83 18.82 16.80
N ALA A 391 26.01 19.58 15.73
CA ALA A 391 27.07 20.60 15.64
C ALA A 391 26.76 21.86 16.48
N ASN A 392 25.50 22.08 16.87
CA ASN A 392 25.01 23.32 17.47
C ASN A 392 24.27 23.07 18.80
N LEU A 393 24.92 22.37 19.74
CA LEU A 393 24.29 21.97 21.01
C LEU A 393 23.77 23.16 21.85
N GLY A 394 24.38 24.34 21.75
CA GLY A 394 23.88 25.55 22.43
C GLY A 394 22.48 25.97 21.96
N TRP A 395 22.19 25.82 20.67
CA TRP A 395 20.84 26.07 20.14
C TRP A 395 19.84 25.01 20.61
N VAL A 396 20.27 23.76 20.75
CA VAL A 396 19.45 22.67 21.34
C VAL A 396 19.04 23.04 22.76
N GLN A 397 19.96 23.56 23.58
CA GLN A 397 19.68 24.00 24.96
C GLN A 397 18.69 25.17 25.01
N VAL A 398 18.92 26.23 24.22
CA VAL A 398 18.03 27.41 24.16
C VAL A 398 16.62 27.00 23.75
N PHE A 399 16.51 26.19 22.70
CA PHE A 399 15.22 25.73 22.19
C PHE A 399 14.52 24.78 23.18
N SER A 400 15.30 24.01 23.96
CA SER A 400 14.77 23.18 25.06
C SER A 400 14.17 24.03 26.16
N VAL A 401 14.86 25.08 26.62
CA VAL A 401 14.35 26.01 27.64
C VAL A 401 13.04 26.67 27.18
N TRP A 402 13.00 27.13 25.92
CA TRP A 402 11.77 27.67 25.32
C TRP A 402 10.62 26.65 25.34
N SER A 403 10.89 25.39 24.97
CA SER A 403 9.90 24.31 24.90
C SER A 403 9.31 23.96 26.26
N VAL A 404 10.17 23.88 27.30
CA VAL A 404 9.74 23.68 28.68
C VAL A 404 8.91 24.88 29.16
N GLY A 405 9.40 26.10 28.91
CA GLY A 405 8.72 27.33 29.32
C GLY A 405 7.31 27.47 28.74
N VAL A 406 7.16 27.30 27.42
CA VAL A 406 5.86 27.43 26.75
C VAL A 406 4.89 26.31 27.17
N GLY A 407 5.39 25.07 27.36
CA GLY A 407 4.61 23.93 27.82
C GLY A 407 4.03 24.13 29.23
N LEU A 408 4.89 24.48 30.19
CA LEU A 408 4.48 24.75 31.58
C LEU A 408 3.51 25.94 31.65
N TYR A 409 3.77 27.00 30.87
CA TYR A 409 2.88 28.15 30.81
C TYR A 409 1.49 27.79 30.27
N LEU A 410 1.41 26.96 29.21
CA LEU A 410 0.13 26.45 28.70
C LEU A 410 -0.61 25.58 29.72
N MET A 411 0.10 24.73 30.47
CA MET A 411 -0.52 23.95 31.54
C MET A 411 -1.11 24.86 32.63
N GLY A 412 -0.39 25.91 33.03
CA GLY A 412 -0.90 26.92 33.97
C GLY A 412 -2.12 27.67 33.43
N LEU A 413 -2.09 28.09 32.16
CA LEU A 413 -3.24 28.72 31.50
C LEU A 413 -4.46 27.80 31.45
N HIS A 414 -4.27 26.51 31.19
CA HIS A 414 -5.37 25.55 31.22
C HIS A 414 -5.98 25.43 32.61
N VAL A 415 -5.16 25.24 33.65
CA VAL A 415 -5.62 25.13 35.05
C VAL A 415 -6.48 26.35 35.43
N THR A 416 -6.01 27.56 35.13
CA THR A 416 -6.76 28.79 35.41
C THR A 416 -8.10 28.86 34.68
N LYS A 417 -8.20 28.31 33.46
CA LYS A 417 -9.44 28.29 32.68
C LYS A 417 -10.44 27.24 33.14
N VAL A 418 -10.00 26.02 33.47
CA VAL A 418 -10.90 24.91 33.81
C VAL A 418 -11.33 24.86 35.28
N TRP A 419 -10.74 25.70 36.14
CA TRP A 419 -11.15 25.82 37.54
C TRP A 419 -12.51 26.49 37.75
N SER A 420 -13.02 27.24 36.77
CA SER A 420 -14.40 27.73 36.79
C SER A 420 -15.40 26.62 36.44
N GLU A 421 -16.39 26.32 37.28
CA GLU A 421 -17.41 25.29 36.97
C GLU A 421 -18.19 25.61 35.68
N ALA A 422 -18.45 26.89 35.40
CA ALA A 422 -19.10 27.35 34.17
C ALA A 422 -18.31 26.98 32.90
N SER A 423 -17.00 26.73 33.00
CA SER A 423 -16.14 26.42 31.85
C SER A 423 -16.27 24.99 31.33
N THR A 424 -16.78 24.08 32.15
CA THR A 424 -16.73 22.63 31.90
C THR A 424 -18.09 21.94 32.00
N GLN A 425 -19.10 22.58 32.57
CA GLN A 425 -20.47 22.07 32.61
C GLN A 425 -21.36 22.73 31.58
N GLU A 426 -21.90 21.93 30.66
CA GLU A 426 -22.72 22.41 29.55
C GLU A 426 -24.00 23.11 30.00
N ALA A 427 -24.57 22.69 31.12
CA ALA A 427 -25.79 23.27 31.69
C ALA A 427 -25.62 24.69 32.25
N LEU A 428 -24.38 25.10 32.54
CA LEU A 428 -24.05 26.42 33.11
C LEU A 428 -23.57 27.41 32.04
N LEU A 429 -23.51 26.99 30.76
CA LEU A 429 -23.03 27.82 29.65
C LEU A 429 -24.15 28.64 29.02
N ALA A 430 -23.80 29.83 28.54
CA ALA A 430 -24.70 30.63 27.70
C ALA A 430 -25.08 29.88 26.40
N PRO A 431 -26.29 30.08 25.85
CA PRO A 431 -26.78 29.37 24.66
C PRO A 431 -25.86 29.44 23.43
N SER A 432 -25.18 30.57 23.25
CA SER A 432 -24.21 30.80 22.17
C SER A 432 -22.91 29.98 22.31
N LEU A 433 -22.64 29.46 23.50
CA LEU A 433 -21.43 28.70 23.85
C LEU A 433 -21.68 27.18 23.96
N HIS A 434 -22.91 26.70 23.81
CA HIS A 434 -23.21 25.26 23.83
C HIS A 434 -22.42 24.48 22.76
N VAL A 435 -22.04 23.26 23.11
CA VAL A 435 -21.28 22.39 22.21
C VAL A 435 -22.29 21.59 21.39
N LYS A 436 -22.24 21.67 20.05
CA LYS A 436 -23.07 20.81 19.21
C LYS A 436 -22.81 19.35 19.57
N ALA A 437 -23.86 18.61 19.91
CA ALA A 437 -23.79 17.19 20.23
C ALA A 437 -23.08 16.43 19.10
N PHE A 438 -22.22 15.48 19.47
CA PHE A 438 -21.59 14.59 18.50
C PHE A 438 -22.66 13.77 17.79
N THR A 439 -22.76 13.96 16.48
CA THR A 439 -23.59 13.13 15.60
C THR A 439 -22.66 12.14 14.90
N PRO A 440 -22.88 10.82 15.03
CA PRO A 440 -22.03 9.85 14.38
C PRO A 440 -22.09 10.04 12.85
N PRO A 441 -20.97 9.93 12.15
CA PRO A 441 -20.96 10.05 10.70
C PRO A 441 -21.85 8.95 10.08
N HIS A 442 -22.67 9.34 9.11
CA HIS A 442 -23.43 8.40 8.29
C HIS A 442 -22.66 8.12 7.01
N PHE A 443 -22.41 6.84 6.72
CA PHE A 443 -21.64 6.38 5.55
C PHE A 443 -22.36 6.61 4.22
N LEU A 444 -23.70 6.74 4.25
CA LEU A 444 -24.50 6.99 3.06
C LEU A 444 -25.34 8.26 3.25
N PRO A 445 -25.62 8.98 2.16
CA PRO A 445 -26.61 10.05 2.13
C PRO A 445 -27.93 9.60 2.72
N HIS A 446 -28.62 10.52 3.41
CA HIS A 446 -29.97 10.28 3.89
C HIS A 446 -30.91 9.92 2.74
N GLU A 447 -30.65 10.49 1.56
CA GLU A 447 -31.39 10.27 0.32
C GLU A 447 -31.27 8.83 -0.24
N LEU A 448 -30.25 8.07 0.17
CA LEU A 448 -30.04 6.66 -0.21
C LEU A 448 -30.44 5.67 0.89
N GLN A 449 -30.98 6.14 2.01
CA GLN A 449 -31.50 5.26 3.07
C GLN A 449 -32.69 4.44 2.54
N GLY A 450 -32.64 3.12 2.76
CA GLY A 450 -33.59 2.16 2.18
C GLY A 450 -33.22 1.64 0.78
N LYS A 451 -32.24 2.26 0.08
CA LYS A 451 -31.82 1.91 -1.29
C LYS A 451 -30.38 1.37 -1.38
N LYS A 452 -29.88 0.76 -0.29
CA LYS A 452 -28.50 0.22 -0.18
C LYS A 452 -28.15 -0.82 -1.25
N TRP A 453 -29.15 -1.48 -1.81
CA TRP A 453 -28.96 -2.46 -2.86
C TRP A 453 -28.39 -1.85 -4.16
N LEU A 454 -28.67 -0.58 -4.46
CA LEU A 454 -28.09 0.14 -5.61
C LEU A 454 -26.57 0.34 -5.46
N VAL A 455 -26.12 0.59 -4.23
CA VAL A 455 -24.69 0.69 -3.89
C VAL A 455 -24.02 -0.68 -4.03
N GLY A 456 -24.71 -1.74 -3.61
CA GLY A 456 -24.21 -3.12 -3.72
C GLY A 456 -24.00 -3.57 -5.16
N ILE A 457 -24.95 -3.32 -6.07
CA ILE A 457 -24.79 -3.70 -7.49
C ILE A 457 -23.62 -2.96 -8.16
N PHE A 458 -23.40 -1.69 -7.83
CA PHE A 458 -22.25 -0.92 -8.35
C PHE A 458 -20.93 -1.47 -7.83
N PHE A 459 -20.89 -1.84 -6.55
CA PHE A 459 -19.70 -2.45 -5.97
C PHE A 459 -19.34 -3.77 -6.68
N PHE A 460 -20.30 -4.68 -6.86
CA PHE A 460 -20.03 -5.96 -7.52
C PHE A 460 -19.80 -5.85 -9.03
N SER A 461 -20.43 -4.89 -9.71
CA SER A 461 -20.15 -4.56 -11.11
C SER A 461 -18.72 -4.02 -11.26
N GLY A 462 -18.30 -3.07 -10.41
CA GLY A 462 -16.92 -2.57 -10.38
C GLY A 462 -15.90 -3.66 -10.05
N PHE A 463 -16.22 -4.55 -9.11
CA PHE A 463 -15.42 -5.73 -8.80
C PHE A 463 -15.22 -6.62 -10.02
N ALA A 464 -16.30 -7.02 -10.70
CA ALA A 464 -16.23 -7.84 -11.91
C ALA A 464 -15.44 -7.14 -13.02
N GLY A 465 -15.72 -5.85 -13.24
CA GLY A 465 -15.03 -4.98 -14.20
C GLY A 465 -13.51 -5.05 -14.08
N LEU A 466 -12.98 -4.89 -12.86
CA LEU A 466 -11.52 -4.94 -12.65
C LEU A 466 -10.94 -6.36 -12.67
N VAL A 467 -11.72 -7.39 -12.31
CA VAL A 467 -11.27 -8.77 -12.57
C VAL A 467 -11.10 -9.00 -14.07
N TYR A 468 -12.05 -8.55 -14.90
CA TYR A 468 -11.92 -8.64 -16.36
C TYR A 468 -10.68 -7.89 -16.86
N GLU A 469 -10.47 -6.65 -16.41
CA GLU A 469 -9.33 -5.83 -16.84
C GLU A 469 -7.99 -6.54 -16.57
N VAL A 470 -7.78 -7.04 -15.35
CA VAL A 470 -6.55 -7.75 -14.95
C VAL A 470 -6.36 -9.03 -15.78
N VAL A 471 -7.43 -9.80 -15.99
CA VAL A 471 -7.36 -11.07 -16.73
C VAL A 471 -7.14 -10.84 -18.24
N TYR A 472 -7.81 -9.85 -18.82
CA TYR A 472 -7.70 -9.51 -20.24
C TYR A 472 -6.34 -8.90 -20.58
N ALA A 473 -5.77 -8.08 -19.68
CA ALA A 473 -4.40 -7.59 -19.83
C ALA A 473 -3.40 -8.76 -19.95
N LYS A 474 -3.54 -9.79 -19.12
CA LYS A 474 -2.71 -11.01 -19.20
C LYS A 474 -2.96 -11.80 -20.49
N ALA A 475 -4.21 -12.00 -20.89
CA ALA A 475 -4.54 -12.74 -22.10
C ALA A 475 -3.93 -12.10 -23.35
N LEU A 476 -3.98 -10.77 -23.43
CA LEU A 476 -3.47 -10.03 -24.57
C LEU A 476 -1.94 -9.89 -24.54
N GLY A 477 -1.31 -9.83 -23.36
CA GLY A 477 0.15 -9.89 -23.24
C GLY A 477 0.73 -11.19 -23.82
N VAL A 478 0.05 -12.33 -23.66
CA VAL A 478 0.45 -13.61 -24.27
C VAL A 478 0.31 -13.59 -25.80
N THR A 479 -0.67 -12.85 -26.33
CA THR A 479 -1.02 -12.82 -27.75
C THR A 479 -0.16 -11.82 -28.53
N PHE A 480 -0.09 -10.58 -28.04
CA PHE A 480 0.56 -9.45 -28.72
C PHE A 480 2.00 -9.22 -28.26
N GLY A 481 2.48 -9.96 -27.27
CA GLY A 481 3.80 -9.83 -26.66
C GLY A 481 3.78 -9.00 -25.38
N GLY A 482 4.74 -9.25 -24.49
CA GLY A 482 4.91 -8.56 -23.20
C GLY A 482 5.47 -7.13 -23.28
N THR A 483 5.34 -6.44 -24.41
CA THR A 483 5.86 -5.07 -24.57
C THR A 483 4.93 -4.04 -23.94
N ALA A 484 5.49 -2.91 -23.48
CA ALA A 484 4.69 -1.81 -22.95
C ALA A 484 3.75 -1.25 -24.02
N LEU A 485 4.21 -1.27 -25.28
CA LEU A 485 3.42 -0.88 -26.45
C LEU A 485 2.13 -1.69 -26.56
N ALA A 486 2.23 -3.03 -26.45
CA ALA A 486 1.07 -3.90 -26.52
C ALA A 486 0.12 -3.66 -25.33
N ALA A 487 0.65 -3.60 -24.10
CA ALA A 487 -0.16 -3.41 -22.89
C ALA A 487 -0.91 -2.06 -22.88
N ASN A 488 -0.24 -0.95 -23.22
CA ASN A 488 -0.87 0.37 -23.25
C ASN A 488 -1.90 0.51 -24.38
N THR A 489 -1.70 -0.18 -25.51
CA THR A 489 -2.67 -0.21 -26.61
C THR A 489 -3.97 -0.90 -26.20
N VAL A 490 -3.85 -1.99 -25.42
CA VAL A 490 -4.99 -2.70 -24.85
C VAL A 490 -5.74 -1.82 -23.85
N LEU A 491 -5.02 -1.17 -22.93
CA LEU A 491 -5.62 -0.25 -21.97
C LEU A 491 -6.32 0.92 -22.67
N MET A 492 -5.68 1.52 -23.67
CA MET A 492 -6.28 2.56 -24.51
C MET A 492 -7.57 2.08 -25.16
N THR A 493 -7.59 0.87 -25.69
CA THR A 493 -8.77 0.28 -26.32
C THR A 493 -9.90 0.09 -25.31
N TYR A 494 -9.57 -0.44 -24.13
CA TYR A 494 -10.51 -0.66 -23.05
C TYR A 494 -11.14 0.65 -22.56
N MET A 495 -10.31 1.67 -22.31
CA MET A 495 -10.76 3.01 -21.93
C MET A 495 -11.51 3.72 -23.07
N GLY A 496 -11.07 3.54 -24.31
CA GLY A 496 -11.71 4.11 -25.49
C GLY A 496 -13.14 3.59 -25.68
N GLY A 497 -13.34 2.29 -25.48
CA GLY A 497 -14.67 1.68 -25.45
C GLY A 497 -15.54 2.24 -24.33
N MET A 498 -15.01 2.39 -23.11
CA MET A 498 -15.74 3.04 -22.01
C MET A 498 -16.12 4.49 -22.32
N ALA A 499 -15.23 5.27 -22.96
CA ALA A 499 -15.51 6.65 -23.36
C ALA A 499 -16.66 6.72 -24.38
N LEU A 500 -16.59 5.87 -25.41
CA LEU A 500 -17.64 5.75 -26.42
C LEU A 500 -18.96 5.30 -25.80
N GLY A 501 -18.91 4.30 -24.91
CA GLY A 501 -20.03 3.79 -24.15
C GLY A 501 -20.71 4.86 -23.27
N ALA A 502 -19.93 5.68 -22.57
CA ALA A 502 -20.47 6.76 -21.75
C ALA A 502 -21.19 7.83 -22.60
N TRP A 503 -20.63 8.17 -23.77
CA TRP A 503 -21.25 9.12 -24.69
C TRP A 503 -22.55 8.58 -25.30
N LEU A 504 -22.52 7.37 -25.87
CA LEU A 504 -23.70 6.71 -26.44
C LEU A 504 -24.76 6.40 -25.38
N GLY A 505 -24.33 5.92 -24.22
CA GLY A 505 -25.17 5.62 -23.07
C GLY A 505 -25.91 6.84 -22.55
N GLY A 506 -25.29 8.03 -22.58
CA GLY A 506 -25.98 9.29 -22.26
C GLY A 506 -27.17 9.57 -23.18
N GLY A 507 -27.02 9.28 -24.47
CA GLY A 507 -28.10 9.39 -25.46
C GLY A 507 -29.20 8.33 -25.28
N LEU A 508 -28.81 7.07 -25.02
CA LEU A 508 -29.74 5.96 -24.81
C LEU A 508 -30.53 6.14 -23.50
N ALA A 509 -29.87 6.52 -22.42
CA ALA A 509 -30.47 6.74 -21.11
C ALA A 509 -31.51 7.86 -21.13
N ALA A 510 -31.22 8.96 -21.83
CA ALA A 510 -32.18 10.07 -21.97
C ALA A 510 -33.49 9.65 -22.67
N ARG A 511 -33.43 8.66 -23.56
CA ARG A 511 -34.59 8.14 -24.32
C ARG A 511 -35.30 6.97 -23.63
N SER A 512 -34.68 6.36 -22.62
CA SER A 512 -35.21 5.14 -22.01
C SER A 512 -36.27 5.41 -20.95
N ARG A 513 -37.39 4.66 -21.05
CA ARG A 513 -38.44 4.62 -20.02
C ARG A 513 -38.14 3.62 -18.90
N GLN A 514 -37.25 2.66 -19.14
CA GLN A 514 -36.86 1.61 -18.19
C GLN A 514 -35.32 1.48 -18.12
N PRO A 515 -34.61 2.52 -17.65
CA PRO A 515 -33.15 2.56 -17.68
C PRO A 515 -32.49 1.44 -16.87
N LEU A 516 -33.14 0.99 -15.78
CA LEU A 516 -32.62 -0.08 -14.95
C LEU A 516 -32.72 -1.46 -15.61
N MET A 517 -33.72 -1.69 -16.47
CA MET A 517 -33.83 -2.93 -17.26
C MET A 517 -32.74 -2.98 -18.33
N LEU A 518 -32.45 -1.84 -18.98
CA LEU A 518 -31.31 -1.73 -19.89
C LEU A 518 -29.97 -1.98 -19.17
N TYR A 519 -29.81 -1.47 -17.95
CA TYR A 519 -28.64 -1.78 -17.12
C TYR A 519 -28.52 -3.29 -16.86
N ALA A 520 -29.59 -3.96 -16.45
CA ALA A 520 -29.59 -5.41 -16.24
C ALA A 520 -29.27 -6.19 -17.53
N PHE A 521 -29.79 -5.76 -18.67
CA PHE A 521 -29.48 -6.34 -19.97
C PHE A 521 -27.99 -6.18 -20.33
N PHE A 522 -27.40 -5.00 -20.09
CA PHE A 522 -25.97 -4.77 -20.34
C PHE A 522 -25.09 -5.62 -19.43
N GLU A 523 -25.38 -5.72 -18.14
CA GLU A 523 -24.66 -6.61 -17.22
C GLU A 523 -24.75 -8.08 -17.64
N ALA A 524 -25.94 -8.53 -18.09
CA ALA A 524 -26.11 -9.89 -18.60
C ALA A 524 -25.32 -10.12 -19.89
N ALA A 525 -25.36 -9.16 -20.82
CA ALA A 525 -24.61 -9.23 -22.08
C ALA A 525 -23.08 -9.24 -21.83
N ILE A 526 -22.59 -8.45 -20.88
CA ILE A 526 -21.18 -8.47 -20.46
C ILE A 526 -20.81 -9.85 -19.92
N GLY A 527 -21.62 -10.42 -19.02
CA GLY A 527 -21.37 -11.75 -18.45
C GLY A 527 -21.37 -12.87 -19.51
N ILE A 528 -22.34 -12.86 -20.44
CA ILE A 528 -22.40 -13.84 -21.54
C ILE A 528 -21.19 -13.67 -22.47
N TYR A 529 -20.87 -12.44 -22.83
CA TYR A 529 -19.71 -12.15 -23.68
C TYR A 529 -18.42 -12.63 -23.02
N ALA A 530 -18.24 -12.34 -21.72
CA ALA A 530 -17.10 -12.77 -20.92
C ALA A 530 -16.90 -14.29 -20.93
N ALA A 531 -17.98 -15.07 -20.93
CA ALA A 531 -17.91 -16.52 -20.99
C ALA A 531 -17.37 -17.06 -22.34
N VAL A 532 -17.53 -16.29 -23.43
CA VAL A 532 -17.06 -16.64 -24.78
C VAL A 532 -15.68 -16.02 -25.10
N THR A 533 -15.22 -15.05 -24.30
CA THR A 533 -13.93 -14.37 -24.54
C THR A 533 -12.72 -15.30 -24.64
N PRO A 534 -12.59 -16.42 -23.88
CA PRO A 534 -11.45 -17.33 -24.04
C PRO A 534 -11.29 -17.84 -25.48
N GLN A 535 -12.40 -18.17 -26.16
CA GLN A 535 -12.39 -18.58 -27.56
C GLN A 535 -12.09 -17.40 -28.49
N LEU A 536 -12.61 -16.21 -28.19
CA LEU A 536 -12.34 -15.00 -28.97
C LEU A 536 -10.85 -14.63 -28.95
N PHE A 537 -10.17 -14.75 -27.81
CA PHE A 537 -8.73 -14.52 -27.73
C PHE A 537 -7.94 -15.52 -28.57
N HIS A 538 -8.33 -16.79 -28.58
CA HIS A 538 -7.70 -17.78 -29.45
C HIS A 538 -7.86 -17.43 -30.93
N GLY A 539 -9.07 -17.03 -31.35
CA GLY A 539 -9.32 -16.57 -32.72
C GLY A 539 -8.52 -15.32 -33.10
N VAL A 540 -8.44 -14.34 -32.20
CA VAL A 540 -7.60 -13.14 -32.42
C VAL A 540 -6.13 -13.49 -32.55
N GLN A 541 -5.62 -14.42 -31.74
CA GLN A 541 -4.23 -14.87 -31.88
C GLN A 541 -3.99 -15.48 -33.27
N GLN A 542 -4.88 -16.35 -33.74
CA GLN A 542 -4.78 -16.95 -35.08
C GLN A 542 -4.78 -15.90 -36.19
N ILE A 543 -5.68 -14.92 -36.12
CA ILE A 543 -5.76 -13.82 -37.10
C ILE A 543 -4.50 -12.96 -37.04
N TYR A 544 -4.04 -12.60 -35.83
CA TYR A 544 -2.82 -11.84 -35.63
C TYR A 544 -1.62 -12.54 -36.25
N VAL A 545 -1.44 -13.83 -35.97
CA VAL A 545 -0.33 -14.63 -36.53
C VAL A 545 -0.42 -14.71 -38.05
N ALA A 546 -1.62 -14.97 -38.60
CA ALA A 546 -1.80 -15.07 -40.05
C ALA A 546 -1.45 -13.77 -40.78
N LEU A 547 -1.76 -12.62 -40.18
CA LEU A 547 -1.49 -11.31 -40.77
C LEU A 547 -0.06 -10.82 -40.49
N ALA A 548 0.50 -11.13 -39.32
CA ALA A 548 1.82 -10.67 -38.88
C ALA A 548 2.97 -11.61 -39.29
N LEU A 549 2.68 -12.73 -39.96
CA LEU A 549 3.67 -13.73 -40.33
C LEU A 549 4.81 -13.10 -41.15
N ASP A 550 6.05 -13.25 -40.66
CA ASP A 550 7.29 -12.73 -41.23
C ASP A 550 7.33 -11.20 -41.43
N ALA A 551 6.40 -10.47 -40.81
CA ALA A 551 6.49 -9.03 -40.72
C ALA A 551 7.65 -8.63 -39.80
N ALA A 552 8.28 -7.49 -40.07
CA ALA A 552 9.26 -6.91 -39.15
C ALA A 552 8.59 -6.67 -37.78
N PRO A 553 9.09 -7.24 -36.67
CA PRO A 553 8.41 -7.20 -35.37
C PRO A 553 8.13 -5.80 -34.82
N ASP A 554 8.94 -4.82 -35.24
CA ASP A 554 8.87 -3.40 -34.90
C ASP A 554 8.11 -2.55 -35.93
N ALA A 555 7.47 -3.16 -36.93
CA ALA A 555 6.71 -2.45 -37.93
C ALA A 555 5.52 -1.69 -37.31
N GLY A 556 5.43 -0.39 -37.57
CA GLY A 556 4.40 0.48 -36.99
C GLY A 556 2.96 0.06 -37.29
N TRP A 557 2.70 -0.59 -38.43
CA TRP A 557 1.36 -1.07 -38.79
C TRP A 557 0.91 -2.26 -37.92
N LEU A 558 1.83 -3.06 -37.35
CA LEU A 558 1.48 -4.12 -36.42
C LEU A 558 0.85 -3.57 -35.14
N THR A 559 1.24 -2.37 -34.72
CA THR A 559 0.59 -1.67 -33.61
C THR A 559 -0.86 -1.34 -33.93
N ALA A 560 -1.14 -0.85 -35.14
CA ALA A 560 -2.50 -0.60 -35.61
C ALA A 560 -3.32 -1.91 -35.70
N LEU A 561 -2.71 -3.01 -36.14
CA LEU A 561 -3.34 -4.33 -36.16
C LEU A 561 -3.70 -4.82 -34.75
N ARG A 562 -2.75 -4.77 -33.81
CA ARG A 562 -2.96 -5.15 -32.40
C ARG A 562 -4.07 -4.31 -31.78
N MET A 563 -4.10 -3.00 -32.06
CA MET A 563 -5.17 -2.10 -31.63
C MET A 563 -6.52 -2.50 -32.22
N GLY A 564 -6.59 -2.76 -33.53
CA GLY A 564 -7.83 -3.15 -34.21
C GLY A 564 -8.40 -4.47 -33.68
N LEU A 565 -7.54 -5.49 -33.51
CA LEU A 565 -7.93 -6.79 -32.98
C LEU A 565 -8.31 -6.72 -31.49
N GLY A 566 -7.56 -5.96 -30.70
CA GLY A 566 -7.91 -5.65 -29.32
C GLY A 566 -9.25 -4.95 -29.23
N ALA A 567 -9.54 -4.00 -30.12
CA ALA A 567 -10.80 -3.26 -30.17
C ALA A 567 -11.98 -4.13 -30.59
N ALA A 568 -11.76 -5.09 -31.49
CA ALA A 568 -12.78 -6.05 -31.88
C ALA A 568 -13.23 -6.92 -30.68
N VAL A 569 -12.30 -7.35 -29.83
CA VAL A 569 -12.62 -8.23 -28.68
C VAL A 569 -13.07 -7.43 -27.45
N LEU A 570 -12.38 -6.35 -27.12
CA LEU A 570 -12.65 -5.58 -25.89
C LEU A 570 -13.71 -4.50 -26.09
N GLY A 571 -13.90 -4.01 -27.32
CA GLY A 571 -14.77 -2.86 -27.60
C GLY A 571 -16.22 -3.11 -27.20
N VAL A 572 -16.77 -4.28 -27.52
CA VAL A 572 -18.17 -4.63 -27.19
C VAL A 572 -18.44 -4.56 -25.68
N PRO A 573 -17.76 -5.35 -24.82
CA PRO A 573 -18.02 -5.32 -23.39
C PRO A 573 -17.71 -3.96 -22.76
N THR A 574 -16.68 -3.26 -23.23
CA THR A 574 -16.27 -1.95 -22.65
C THR A 574 -17.21 -0.81 -23.02
N VAL A 575 -17.78 -0.81 -24.22
CA VAL A 575 -18.87 0.11 -24.60
C VAL A 575 -20.10 -0.12 -23.72
N LEU A 576 -20.46 -1.38 -23.47
CA LEU A 576 -21.56 -1.70 -22.56
C LEU A 576 -21.28 -1.23 -21.13
N MET A 577 -20.07 -1.49 -20.62
CA MET A 577 -19.62 -1.03 -19.29
C MET A 577 -19.69 0.50 -19.18
N GLY A 578 -19.20 1.23 -20.19
CA GLY A 578 -19.26 2.69 -20.22
C GLY A 578 -20.68 3.26 -20.20
N ALA A 579 -21.64 2.55 -20.80
CA ALA A 579 -23.03 2.97 -20.88
C ALA A 579 -23.83 2.78 -19.58
N THR A 580 -23.32 1.98 -18.62
CA THR A 580 -24.01 1.66 -17.36
C THR A 580 -24.22 2.88 -16.47
N LEU A 581 -23.22 3.76 -16.37
CA LEU A 581 -23.23 4.92 -15.48
C LEU A 581 -24.34 5.93 -15.87
N PRO A 582 -24.47 6.38 -17.14
CA PRO A 582 -25.58 7.23 -17.56
C PRO A 582 -26.98 6.62 -17.32
N LEU A 583 -27.14 5.31 -17.52
CA LEU A 583 -28.42 4.62 -17.31
C LEU A 583 -28.88 4.70 -15.86
N VAL A 584 -27.97 4.45 -14.92
CA VAL A 584 -28.31 4.48 -13.50
C VAL A 584 -28.59 5.91 -13.03
N PHE A 585 -27.88 6.91 -13.56
CA PHE A 585 -28.21 8.31 -13.30
C PHE A 585 -29.64 8.67 -13.74
N GLN A 586 -30.08 8.20 -14.91
CA GLN A 586 -31.46 8.41 -15.34
C GLN A 586 -32.46 7.76 -14.37
N CYS A 587 -32.18 6.55 -13.88
CA CYS A 587 -33.00 5.88 -12.87
C CYS A 587 -33.09 6.68 -11.56
N LEU A 588 -31.96 7.17 -11.05
CA LEU A 588 -31.91 7.98 -9.83
C LEU A 588 -32.67 9.30 -9.96
N ARG A 589 -32.58 9.95 -11.13
CA ARG A 589 -33.34 11.17 -11.41
C ARG A 589 -34.85 10.90 -11.43
N GLY A 590 -35.27 9.76 -12.00
CA GLY A 590 -36.66 9.29 -11.93
C GLY A 590 -37.16 9.08 -10.50
N MET A 591 -36.26 8.81 -9.55
CA MET A 591 -36.56 8.69 -8.12
C MET A 591 -36.47 10.01 -7.34
N GLY A 592 -36.33 11.16 -8.01
CA GLY A 592 -36.27 12.48 -7.38
C GLY A 592 -34.92 12.85 -6.74
N ILE A 593 -33.85 12.09 -7.01
CA ILE A 593 -32.51 12.37 -6.47
C ILE A 593 -31.75 13.30 -7.44
N PRO A 594 -31.29 14.49 -7.02
CA PRO A 594 -30.54 15.40 -7.88
C PRO A 594 -29.21 14.79 -8.36
N THR A 595 -28.90 14.96 -9.65
CA THR A 595 -27.71 14.40 -10.32
C THR A 595 -26.42 14.68 -9.55
N GLY A 596 -26.23 15.91 -9.10
CA GLY A 596 -25.02 16.32 -8.37
C GLY A 596 -24.81 15.67 -7.00
N ARG A 597 -25.82 15.04 -6.39
CA ARG A 597 -25.71 14.31 -5.11
C ARG A 597 -25.59 12.80 -5.29
N ALA A 598 -25.89 12.29 -6.49
CA ALA A 598 -25.83 10.87 -6.81
C ALA A 598 -24.44 10.43 -7.32
N ILE A 599 -23.65 11.35 -7.89
CA ILE A 599 -22.38 11.02 -8.55
C ILE A 599 -21.37 10.42 -7.59
N ALA A 600 -21.11 11.10 -6.47
CA ALA A 600 -20.05 10.71 -5.55
C ALA A 600 -20.25 9.34 -4.88
N PRO A 601 -21.43 8.96 -4.35
CA PRO A 601 -21.60 7.68 -3.65
C PRO A 601 -21.62 6.48 -4.60
N LEU A 602 -22.19 6.62 -5.81
CA LEU A 602 -22.18 5.55 -6.81
C LEU A 602 -20.79 5.34 -7.41
N TYR A 603 -20.09 6.44 -7.74
CA TYR A 603 -18.72 6.38 -8.23
C TYR A 603 -17.81 5.76 -7.16
N ALA A 604 -17.95 6.17 -5.89
CA ALA A 604 -17.20 5.58 -4.79
C ALA A 604 -17.46 4.08 -4.66
N ALA A 605 -18.72 3.63 -4.73
CA ALA A 605 -19.05 2.21 -4.64
C ALA A 605 -18.41 1.39 -5.77
N ASN A 606 -18.51 1.88 -7.00
CA ASN A 606 -17.89 1.25 -8.16
C ASN A 606 -16.37 1.14 -8.03
N VAL A 607 -15.72 2.25 -7.68
CA VAL A 607 -14.26 2.34 -7.59
C VAL A 607 -13.70 1.55 -6.40
N LEU A 608 -14.43 1.50 -5.28
CA LEU A 608 -14.07 0.63 -4.16
C LEU A 608 -14.25 -0.86 -4.50
N GLY A 609 -15.32 -1.21 -5.23
CA GLY A 609 -15.53 -2.55 -5.76
C GLY A 609 -14.39 -2.95 -6.70
N ALA A 610 -14.04 -2.05 -7.61
CA ALA A 610 -12.92 -2.16 -8.53
C ALA A 610 -11.57 -2.38 -7.81
N ALA A 611 -11.27 -1.60 -6.77
CA ALA A 611 -10.06 -1.77 -5.96
C ALA A 611 -9.97 -3.19 -5.38
N VAL A 612 -11.06 -3.66 -4.77
CA VAL A 612 -11.13 -5.02 -4.20
C VAL A 612 -11.04 -6.08 -5.29
N GLY A 613 -11.69 -5.86 -6.45
CA GLY A 613 -11.62 -6.75 -7.61
C GLY A 613 -10.21 -6.93 -8.14
N ALA A 614 -9.45 -5.85 -8.30
CA ALA A 614 -8.05 -5.88 -8.74
C ALA A 614 -7.16 -6.66 -7.76
N LEU A 615 -7.33 -6.42 -6.45
CA LEU A 615 -6.55 -7.11 -5.42
C LEU A 615 -6.89 -8.62 -5.36
N VAL A 616 -8.18 -8.97 -5.39
CA VAL A 616 -8.64 -10.36 -5.35
C VAL A 616 -8.28 -11.11 -6.63
N ALA A 617 -8.34 -10.46 -7.80
CA ALA A 617 -7.87 -11.02 -9.06
C ALA A 617 -6.38 -11.42 -8.97
N GLY A 618 -5.54 -10.49 -8.51
CA GLY A 618 -4.09 -10.69 -8.39
C GLY A 618 -3.69 -11.70 -7.33
N TYR A 619 -4.24 -11.63 -6.11
CA TYR A 619 -3.76 -12.45 -4.99
C TYR A 619 -4.51 -13.78 -4.81
N ALA A 620 -5.72 -13.93 -5.35
CA ALA A 620 -6.57 -15.10 -5.06
C ALA A 620 -7.08 -15.81 -6.32
N LEU A 621 -7.77 -15.12 -7.23
CA LEU A 621 -8.45 -15.80 -8.35
C LEU A 621 -7.47 -16.39 -9.36
N LEU A 622 -6.56 -15.57 -9.89
CA LEU A 622 -5.58 -16.03 -10.88
C LEU A 622 -4.69 -17.18 -10.39
N PRO A 623 -4.08 -17.13 -9.19
CA PRO A 623 -3.28 -18.24 -8.70
C PRO A 623 -4.10 -19.49 -8.33
N ALA A 624 -5.40 -19.38 -8.04
CA ALA A 624 -6.22 -20.52 -7.60
C ALA A 624 -6.93 -21.24 -8.75
N VAL A 625 -7.48 -20.51 -9.72
CA VAL A 625 -8.33 -21.07 -10.79
C VAL A 625 -7.83 -20.72 -12.20
N GLY A 626 -6.71 -20.02 -12.31
CA GLY A 626 -6.12 -19.64 -13.59
C GLY A 626 -6.91 -18.57 -14.34
N ARG A 627 -6.45 -18.25 -15.55
CA ARG A 627 -6.99 -17.18 -16.41
C ARG A 627 -8.47 -17.42 -16.78
N THR A 628 -8.77 -18.64 -17.25
CA THR A 628 -10.12 -18.99 -17.73
C THR A 628 -11.12 -19.08 -16.57
N GLY A 629 -10.74 -19.72 -15.47
CA GLY A 629 -11.59 -19.82 -14.27
C GLY A 629 -11.91 -18.45 -13.68
N SER A 630 -10.93 -17.54 -13.64
CA SER A 630 -11.13 -16.16 -13.17
C SER A 630 -12.13 -15.39 -14.04
N THR A 631 -12.05 -15.55 -15.37
CA THR A 631 -12.99 -14.94 -16.32
C THR A 631 -14.42 -15.45 -16.09
N LEU A 632 -14.59 -16.76 -15.90
CA LEU A 632 -15.91 -17.37 -15.68
C LEU A 632 -16.52 -16.97 -14.34
N ILE A 633 -15.72 -16.85 -13.27
CA ILE A 633 -16.21 -16.37 -11.97
C ILE A 633 -16.72 -14.93 -12.08
N ALA A 634 -15.97 -14.05 -12.77
CA ALA A 634 -16.42 -12.68 -13.02
C ALA A 634 -17.68 -12.64 -13.88
N ALA A 635 -17.78 -13.49 -14.92
CA ALA A 635 -18.98 -13.65 -15.76
C ALA A 635 -20.21 -14.02 -14.94
N VAL A 636 -20.09 -15.01 -14.04
CA VAL A 636 -21.16 -15.41 -13.12
C VAL A 636 -21.55 -14.25 -12.22
N LEU A 637 -20.60 -13.45 -11.72
CA LEU A 637 -20.91 -12.30 -10.88
C LEU A 637 -21.71 -11.23 -11.64
N SER A 638 -21.33 -10.89 -12.88
CA SER A 638 -22.11 -9.97 -13.73
C SER A 638 -23.53 -10.48 -13.99
N LEU A 639 -23.70 -11.79 -14.25
CA LEU A 639 -25.01 -12.41 -14.41
C LEU A 639 -25.84 -12.36 -13.11
N MET A 640 -25.21 -12.59 -11.96
CA MET A 640 -25.88 -12.46 -10.66
C MET A 640 -26.34 -11.04 -10.39
N VAL A 641 -25.54 -10.02 -10.75
CA VAL A 641 -25.94 -8.61 -10.66
C VAL A 641 -27.16 -8.34 -11.54
N ALA A 642 -27.15 -8.80 -12.79
CA ALA A 642 -28.29 -8.66 -13.70
C ALA A 642 -29.57 -9.31 -13.14
N LEU A 643 -29.48 -10.56 -12.68
CA LEU A 643 -30.60 -11.29 -12.08
C LEU A 643 -31.13 -10.61 -10.81
N TYR A 644 -30.23 -10.10 -9.97
CA TYR A 644 -30.60 -9.39 -8.76
C TYR A 644 -31.35 -8.08 -9.07
N VAL A 645 -30.92 -7.34 -10.09
CA VAL A 645 -31.63 -6.15 -10.56
C VAL A 645 -33.03 -6.52 -11.09
N ILE A 646 -33.15 -7.58 -11.88
CA ILE A 646 -34.44 -8.07 -12.39
C ILE A 646 -35.37 -8.47 -11.24
N ASP A 647 -34.88 -9.17 -10.21
CA ASP A 647 -35.66 -9.51 -9.01
C ASP A 647 -36.16 -8.25 -8.28
N LYS A 648 -35.32 -7.22 -8.14
CA LYS A 648 -35.73 -5.94 -7.53
C LYS A 648 -36.79 -5.19 -8.35
N ILE A 649 -36.69 -5.23 -9.67
CA ILE A 649 -37.72 -4.68 -10.56
C ILE A 649 -39.04 -5.44 -10.37
N LYS A 650 -39.01 -6.78 -10.34
CA LYS A 650 -40.22 -7.62 -10.17
C LYS A 650 -40.90 -7.44 -8.82
N ARG A 651 -40.15 -7.18 -7.75
CA ARG A 651 -40.70 -6.97 -6.39
C ARG A 651 -41.33 -5.59 -6.16
N GLY A 652 -41.47 -4.76 -7.20
CA GLY A 652 -42.11 -3.44 -7.07
C GLY A 652 -41.34 -2.44 -6.20
N VAL A 653 -40.07 -2.71 -5.89
CA VAL A 653 -39.22 -1.85 -5.01
C VAL A 653 -38.99 -0.46 -5.63
N LEU A 654 -39.39 -0.27 -6.89
CA LEU A 654 -39.25 0.94 -7.69
C LEU A 654 -40.58 1.69 -7.90
N GLU A 655 -41.70 1.20 -7.38
CA GLU A 655 -42.95 1.97 -7.40
C GLU A 655 -42.80 3.21 -6.50
N ALA A 656 -42.64 4.36 -7.13
CA ALA A 656 -42.99 5.62 -6.49
C ALA A 656 -44.51 5.63 -6.22
N PRO A 657 -44.98 6.34 -5.18
CA PRO A 657 -46.42 6.47 -4.93
C PRO A 657 -47.09 7.03 -6.19
N VAL A 658 -48.09 6.30 -6.70
CA VAL A 658 -48.94 6.65 -7.85
C VAL A 658 -49.91 7.82 -7.49
N GLY A 659 -49.47 8.74 -6.64
CA GLY A 659 -50.31 9.74 -5.97
C GLY A 659 -49.87 11.19 -6.18
N ALA A 660 -49.21 11.52 -7.28
CA ALA A 660 -49.09 12.90 -7.75
C ALA A 660 -49.56 12.97 -9.21
N GLN A 661 -50.86 12.76 -9.37
CA GLN A 661 -51.67 13.21 -10.51
C GLN A 661 -51.19 14.60 -10.95
N GLU A 662 -51.03 14.86 -12.25
CA GLU A 662 -52.17 15.32 -13.07
C GLU A 662 -53.14 16.19 -12.26
N SER A 663 -52.63 17.25 -11.65
CA SER A 663 -53.43 18.39 -11.23
C SER A 663 -52.81 19.61 -11.89
N GLY A 664 -53.54 20.15 -12.86
CA GLY A 664 -53.12 21.31 -13.63
C GLY A 664 -52.79 22.48 -12.71
N LEU A 665 -51.53 22.89 -12.69
CA LEU A 665 -51.10 24.18 -12.14
C LEU A 665 -50.09 24.80 -13.09
N ARG A 666 -50.38 26.06 -13.41
CA ARG A 666 -49.73 27.00 -14.32
C ARG A 666 -48.19 27.04 -14.22
N PRO A 667 -47.48 27.51 -15.26
CA PRO A 667 -46.04 27.79 -15.20
C PRO A 667 -45.81 28.92 -14.18
N GLY A 668 -45.48 28.58 -12.94
CA GLY A 668 -45.34 29.60 -11.90
C GLY A 668 -45.03 29.13 -10.47
N SER A 669 -44.99 27.84 -10.15
CA SER A 669 -44.57 27.39 -8.82
C SER A 669 -43.06 27.12 -8.77
N GLN A 670 -42.37 28.07 -8.16
CA GLN A 670 -40.96 28.12 -7.74
C GLN A 670 -40.29 26.75 -7.55
N GLY A 671 -39.70 26.23 -8.62
CA GLY A 671 -38.53 25.36 -8.50
C GLY A 671 -37.39 26.20 -7.94
N ALA A 672 -36.67 25.67 -6.95
CA ALA A 672 -35.39 26.26 -6.54
C ALA A 672 -34.57 26.59 -7.80
N PRO A 673 -34.02 27.81 -7.94
CA PRO A 673 -33.37 28.23 -9.17
C PRO A 673 -32.28 27.21 -9.48
N ALA A 674 -32.37 26.58 -10.66
CA ALA A 674 -31.24 25.81 -11.17
C ALA A 674 -30.08 26.80 -11.26
N LEU A 675 -29.09 26.67 -10.37
CA LEU A 675 -27.88 27.48 -10.39
C LEU A 675 -27.30 27.36 -11.80
N THR A 676 -27.45 28.41 -12.60
CA THR A 676 -26.89 28.50 -13.95
C THR A 676 -25.38 28.54 -13.79
N VAL A 677 -24.69 27.48 -14.24
CA VAL A 677 -23.23 27.41 -14.14
C VAL A 677 -22.65 28.39 -15.15
N GLY A 678 -21.85 29.35 -14.68
CA GLY A 678 -21.27 30.36 -15.55
C GLY A 678 -20.36 29.75 -16.63
N PRO A 679 -20.19 30.40 -17.80
CA PRO A 679 -19.40 29.84 -18.90
C PRO A 679 -17.94 29.60 -18.52
N ARG A 680 -17.36 30.47 -17.67
CA ARG A 680 -15.98 30.32 -17.18
C ARG A 680 -15.85 29.14 -16.22
N GLU A 681 -16.82 28.93 -15.33
CA GLU A 681 -16.82 27.83 -14.36
C GLU A 681 -17.04 26.47 -15.04
N GLY A 682 -17.91 26.42 -16.05
CA GLY A 682 -18.10 25.21 -16.85
C GLY A 682 -16.85 24.83 -17.65
N LEU A 683 -16.18 25.83 -18.26
CA LEU A 683 -14.96 25.59 -19.04
C LEU A 683 -13.78 25.18 -18.15
N SER A 684 -13.61 25.80 -16.97
CA SER A 684 -12.57 25.41 -16.02
C SER A 684 -12.80 24.01 -15.46
N ALA A 685 -14.05 23.64 -15.14
CA ALA A 685 -14.40 22.29 -14.75
C ALA A 685 -14.13 21.26 -15.86
N LEU A 686 -14.41 21.61 -17.11
CA LEU A 686 -14.11 20.77 -18.27
C LEU A 686 -12.60 20.59 -18.48
N ALA A 687 -11.82 21.66 -18.31
CA ALA A 687 -10.36 21.61 -18.35
C ALA A 687 -9.81 20.72 -17.22
N VAL A 688 -10.36 20.83 -16.02
CA VAL A 688 -10.01 19.94 -14.90
C VAL A 688 -10.35 18.49 -15.19
N LEU A 689 -11.48 18.17 -15.84
CA LEU A 689 -11.80 16.79 -16.21
C LEU A 689 -10.91 16.24 -17.33
N THR A 690 -10.62 17.05 -18.33
CA THR A 690 -9.82 16.62 -19.50
C THR A 690 -8.34 16.60 -19.20
N ILE A 691 -7.75 17.75 -18.86
CA ILE A 691 -6.33 17.88 -18.52
C ILE A 691 -6.04 17.21 -17.17
N GLY A 692 -6.95 17.32 -16.19
CA GLY A 692 -6.79 16.56 -14.94
C GLY A 692 -6.93 15.05 -15.13
N GLY A 693 -7.66 14.59 -16.16
CA GLY A 693 -7.63 13.18 -16.59
C GLY A 693 -6.25 12.75 -17.09
N VAL A 694 -5.59 13.60 -17.91
CA VAL A 694 -4.18 13.40 -18.31
C VAL A 694 -3.30 13.32 -17.07
N VAL A 695 -3.43 14.25 -16.13
CA VAL A 695 -2.66 14.24 -14.87
C VAL A 695 -2.91 12.98 -14.05
N THR A 696 -4.16 12.52 -13.97
CA THR A 696 -4.55 11.35 -13.18
C THR A 696 -3.84 10.09 -13.65
N LEU A 697 -3.94 9.76 -14.95
CA LEU A 697 -3.34 8.54 -15.50
C LEU A 697 -1.85 8.68 -15.76
N ALA A 698 -1.35 9.87 -16.09
CA ALA A 698 0.10 10.10 -16.17
C ALA A 698 0.76 9.91 -14.80
N LEU A 699 0.14 10.42 -13.73
CA LEU A 699 0.63 10.21 -12.37
C LEU A 699 0.59 8.73 -11.98
N GLU A 700 -0.48 8.02 -12.34
CA GLU A 700 -0.56 6.58 -12.13
C GLU A 700 0.58 5.83 -12.84
N VAL A 701 0.83 6.10 -14.12
CA VAL A 701 1.92 5.48 -14.90
C VAL A 701 3.30 5.77 -14.30
N VAL A 702 3.59 7.05 -13.97
CA VAL A 702 4.89 7.43 -13.38
C VAL A 702 5.07 6.82 -11.99
N PHE A 703 4.00 6.76 -11.18
CA PHE A 703 4.07 6.12 -9.86
C PHE A 703 4.20 4.60 -9.96
N MET A 704 3.52 3.95 -10.90
CA MET A 704 3.68 2.52 -11.17
C MET A 704 5.13 2.21 -11.58
N HIS A 705 5.72 3.05 -12.43
CA HIS A 705 7.13 2.95 -12.82
C HIS A 705 8.06 3.12 -11.61
N LEU A 706 7.92 4.19 -10.83
CA LEU A 706 8.75 4.43 -9.64
C LEU A 706 8.57 3.35 -8.56
N LEU A 707 7.35 2.85 -8.36
CA LEU A 707 7.11 1.74 -7.44
C LEU A 707 7.61 0.40 -7.98
N ALA A 708 7.67 0.19 -9.29
CA ALA A 708 8.37 -0.97 -9.85
C ALA A 708 9.87 -0.93 -9.52
N VAL A 709 10.48 0.27 -9.55
CA VAL A 709 11.87 0.49 -9.11
C VAL A 709 12.04 0.17 -7.63
N VAL A 710 11.11 0.63 -6.77
CA VAL A 710 11.35 0.67 -5.32
C VAL A 710 10.59 -0.36 -4.47
N ALA A 711 9.45 -0.85 -4.93
CA ALA A 711 8.69 -1.94 -4.32
C ALA A 711 8.83 -3.27 -5.10
N GLY A 712 9.21 -3.22 -6.39
CA GLY A 712 9.52 -4.39 -7.23
C GLY A 712 8.44 -4.67 -8.28
N ASN A 713 8.83 -5.35 -9.36
CA ASN A 713 7.98 -5.62 -10.53
C ASN A 713 7.45 -7.07 -10.57
N SER A 714 6.75 -7.49 -9.51
CA SER A 714 6.13 -8.83 -9.44
C SER A 714 4.69 -8.79 -9.97
N VAL A 715 4.15 -9.97 -10.31
CA VAL A 715 2.74 -10.11 -10.69
C VAL A 715 1.75 -9.63 -9.61
N TYR A 716 2.15 -9.71 -8.34
CA TYR A 716 1.35 -9.25 -7.20
C TYR A 716 1.38 -7.72 -7.06
N ALA A 717 2.53 -7.11 -7.34
CA ALA A 717 2.75 -5.68 -7.19
C ALA A 717 1.80 -4.85 -8.07
N PHE A 718 1.53 -5.30 -9.31
CA PHE A 718 0.60 -4.62 -10.22
C PHE A 718 -0.82 -4.52 -9.63
N GLY A 719 -1.41 -5.64 -9.20
CA GLY A 719 -2.76 -5.66 -8.61
C GLY A 719 -2.85 -4.85 -7.32
N LEU A 720 -1.79 -4.87 -6.51
CA LEU A 720 -1.66 -4.08 -5.29
C LEU A 720 -1.63 -2.57 -5.56
N MET A 721 -0.78 -2.12 -6.50
CA MET A 721 -0.66 -0.70 -6.84
C MET A 721 -1.97 -0.15 -7.44
N LEU A 722 -2.59 -0.89 -8.37
CA LEU A 722 -3.86 -0.52 -8.98
C LEU A 722 -4.98 -0.42 -7.94
N SER A 723 -5.10 -1.44 -7.07
CA SER A 723 -6.04 -1.43 -5.94
C SER A 723 -5.84 -0.22 -5.04
N THR A 724 -4.59 0.16 -4.77
CA THR A 724 -4.27 1.27 -3.88
C THR A 724 -4.67 2.63 -4.47
N PHE A 725 -4.39 2.83 -5.76
CA PHE A 725 -4.78 4.04 -6.48
C PHE A 725 -6.31 4.18 -6.54
N LEU A 726 -7.02 3.10 -6.89
CA LEU A 726 -8.49 3.06 -6.89
C LEU A 726 -9.07 3.27 -5.49
N LEU A 727 -8.49 2.67 -4.45
CA LEU A 727 -8.92 2.90 -3.07
C LEU A 727 -8.83 4.39 -2.70
N GLY A 728 -7.75 5.07 -3.09
CA GLY A 728 -7.61 6.52 -2.93
C GLY A 728 -8.74 7.29 -3.61
N LEU A 729 -9.01 7.01 -4.89
CA LEU A 729 -10.11 7.64 -5.64
C LEU A 729 -11.48 7.43 -4.98
N GLY A 730 -11.76 6.20 -4.53
CA GLY A 730 -13.01 5.85 -3.86
C GLY A 730 -13.18 6.58 -2.52
N LEU A 731 -12.16 6.57 -1.67
CA LEU A 731 -12.15 7.30 -0.39
C LEU A 731 -12.27 8.81 -0.61
N GLY A 732 -11.54 9.36 -1.57
CA GLY A 732 -11.62 10.76 -1.98
C GLY A 732 -13.05 11.17 -2.37
N SER A 733 -13.73 10.34 -3.16
CA SER A 733 -15.10 10.58 -3.59
C SER A 733 -16.09 10.58 -2.41
N THR A 734 -15.97 9.61 -1.49
CA THR A 734 -16.84 9.56 -0.28
C THR A 734 -16.67 10.78 0.62
N VAL A 735 -15.43 11.24 0.83
CA VAL A 735 -15.17 12.44 1.63
C VAL A 735 -15.63 13.70 0.88
N GLY A 736 -15.41 13.74 -0.43
CA GLY A 736 -15.83 14.82 -1.32
C GLY A 736 -17.33 15.07 -1.25
N GLU A 737 -18.13 14.01 -1.22
CA GLU A 737 -19.57 14.10 -1.01
C GLU A 737 -19.94 14.83 0.30
N GLY A 738 -19.30 14.44 1.41
CA GLY A 738 -19.52 15.06 2.72
C GLY A 738 -19.12 16.54 2.73
N LEU A 739 -18.02 16.89 2.04
CA LEU A 739 -17.54 18.26 1.94
C LEU A 739 -18.38 19.14 1.01
N MET A 740 -18.94 18.60 -0.07
CA MET A 740 -19.86 19.31 -0.97
C MET A 740 -21.14 19.79 -0.27
N ARG A 741 -21.48 19.22 0.91
CA ARG A 741 -22.59 19.73 1.74
C ARG A 741 -22.26 21.05 2.45
N ARG A 742 -20.97 21.37 2.58
CA ARG A 742 -20.48 22.53 3.34
C ARG A 742 -19.74 23.53 2.47
N TRP A 743 -19.08 23.07 1.41
CA TRP A 743 -18.21 23.85 0.53
C TRP A 743 -18.80 23.91 -0.89
N SER A 744 -18.50 25.00 -1.61
CA SER A 744 -18.83 25.09 -3.03
C SER A 744 -18.01 24.08 -3.84
N ARG A 745 -18.56 23.58 -4.96
CA ARG A 745 -17.87 22.63 -5.85
C ARG A 745 -16.53 23.20 -6.33
N SER A 746 -16.48 24.47 -6.73
CA SER A 746 -15.25 25.13 -7.20
C SER A 746 -14.19 25.25 -6.11
N THR A 747 -14.59 25.52 -4.86
CA THR A 747 -13.66 25.52 -3.72
C THR A 747 -13.07 24.14 -3.51
N LEU A 748 -13.90 23.09 -3.58
CA LEU A 748 -13.44 21.71 -3.40
C LEU A 748 -12.44 21.31 -4.48
N VAL A 749 -12.74 21.59 -5.75
CA VAL A 749 -11.84 21.33 -6.89
C VAL A 749 -10.51 22.09 -6.71
N LEU A 750 -10.56 23.38 -6.38
CA LEU A 750 -9.35 24.17 -6.13
C LEU A 750 -8.49 23.58 -5.02
N THR A 751 -9.11 23.24 -3.88
CA THR A 751 -8.38 22.63 -2.76
C THR A 751 -7.80 21.26 -3.12
N ALA A 752 -8.52 20.49 -3.93
CA ALA A 752 -8.06 19.20 -4.39
C ALA A 752 -6.85 19.32 -5.32
N GLN A 753 -6.87 20.25 -6.28
CA GLN A 753 -5.73 20.50 -7.18
C GLN A 753 -4.48 20.96 -6.42
N CYS A 754 -4.62 21.85 -5.44
CA CYS A 754 -3.52 22.21 -4.54
C CYS A 754 -3.03 21.00 -3.71
N GLY A 755 -3.94 20.14 -3.27
CA GLY A 755 -3.61 18.90 -2.56
C GLY A 755 -2.81 17.92 -3.41
N ILE A 756 -3.16 17.75 -4.69
CA ILE A 756 -2.41 16.93 -5.65
C ILE A 756 -0.97 17.46 -5.79
N ALA A 757 -0.82 18.77 -6.05
CA ALA A 757 0.50 19.39 -6.17
C ALA A 757 1.35 19.24 -4.90
N LEU A 758 0.73 19.41 -3.72
CA LEU A 758 1.40 19.21 -2.43
C LEU A 758 1.83 17.75 -2.23
N CYS A 759 0.99 16.77 -2.57
CA CYS A 759 1.34 15.36 -2.47
C CYS A 759 2.51 14.98 -3.39
N ILE A 760 2.51 15.47 -4.63
CA ILE A 760 3.64 15.25 -5.56
C ILE A 760 4.92 15.90 -5.02
N PHE A 761 4.82 17.13 -4.51
CA PHE A 761 5.95 17.81 -3.88
C PHE A 761 6.51 17.03 -2.68
N LEU A 762 5.66 16.58 -1.76
CA LEU A 762 6.09 15.85 -0.57
C LEU A 762 6.74 14.50 -0.91
N THR A 763 6.16 13.76 -1.87
CA THR A 763 6.70 12.47 -2.31
C THR A 763 8.04 12.59 -3.04
N ALA A 764 8.30 13.72 -3.71
CA ALA A 764 9.55 13.97 -4.42
C ALA A 764 10.81 13.85 -3.54
N PHE A 765 10.71 14.08 -2.22
CA PHE A 765 11.84 13.99 -1.28
C PHE A 765 12.07 12.59 -0.69
N VAL A 766 11.25 11.60 -1.04
CA VAL A 766 11.26 10.28 -0.38
C VAL A 766 11.68 9.17 -1.34
N TRP A 767 11.52 9.35 -2.66
CA TRP A 767 11.71 8.30 -3.66
C TRP A 767 13.07 7.60 -3.61
N ASP A 768 14.19 8.33 -3.53
CA ASP A 768 15.53 7.75 -3.45
C ASP A 768 15.83 7.08 -2.10
N GLY A 769 15.20 7.55 -1.03
CA GLY A 769 15.23 6.93 0.30
C GLY A 769 14.41 5.64 0.41
N LEU A 770 13.36 5.45 -0.39
CA LEU A 770 12.47 4.28 -0.28
C LEU A 770 13.19 2.96 -0.64
N ALA A 771 14.16 2.96 -1.56
CA ALA A 771 14.93 1.77 -1.90
C ALA A 771 15.84 1.37 -0.73
N SER A 772 16.45 2.37 -0.08
CA SER A 772 17.21 2.19 1.15
C SER A 772 16.33 1.70 2.31
N TYR A 773 15.07 2.14 2.38
CA TYR A 773 14.11 1.63 3.35
C TYR A 773 13.84 0.13 3.16
N MET A 774 13.59 -0.34 1.93
CA MET A 774 13.49 -1.79 1.66
C MET A 774 14.78 -2.54 2.02
N GLY A 775 15.95 -1.96 1.75
CA GLY A 775 17.25 -2.52 2.11
C GLY A 775 17.53 -2.57 3.62
N SER A 776 16.92 -1.67 4.41
CA SER A 776 17.12 -1.57 5.86
C SER A 776 16.59 -2.78 6.65
N PHE A 777 15.73 -3.58 6.03
CA PHE A 777 15.25 -4.84 6.61
C PHE A 777 16.33 -5.93 6.62
N GLY A 778 17.43 -5.78 5.88
CA GLY A 778 18.45 -6.81 5.77
C GLY A 778 19.10 -7.20 7.10
N PRO A 779 19.67 -6.25 7.86
CA PRO A 779 20.16 -6.54 9.21
C PRO A 779 19.06 -7.03 10.15
N ALA A 780 17.83 -6.54 9.99
CA ALA A 780 16.68 -6.94 10.80
C ALA A 780 16.26 -8.40 10.57
N GLN A 781 16.56 -8.99 9.41
CA GLN A 781 16.28 -10.40 9.11
C GLN A 781 16.98 -11.38 10.05
N GLN A 782 18.07 -10.97 10.71
CA GLN A 782 18.73 -11.76 11.74
C GLN A 782 17.84 -11.99 12.97
N TRP A 783 16.90 -11.07 13.23
CA TRP A 783 16.02 -11.08 14.41
C TRP A 783 14.56 -11.41 14.05
N VAL A 784 14.10 -11.02 12.86
CA VAL A 784 12.73 -11.23 12.37
C VAL A 784 12.76 -11.73 10.95
N TRP A 785 12.33 -12.98 10.73
CA TRP A 785 12.16 -13.49 9.38
C TRP A 785 10.89 -12.91 8.74
N LEU A 786 11.07 -12.15 7.66
CA LEU A 786 9.99 -11.65 6.84
C LEU A 786 9.68 -12.65 5.72
N GLY A 787 8.67 -13.48 5.95
CA GLY A 787 8.10 -14.34 4.92
C GLY A 787 7.41 -13.55 3.80
N PHE A 788 6.94 -14.27 2.77
CA PHE A 788 6.34 -13.64 1.58
C PHE A 788 5.21 -12.66 1.93
N GLY A 789 4.23 -13.08 2.74
CA GLY A 789 3.11 -12.22 3.13
C GLY A 789 3.56 -10.95 3.86
N ALA A 790 4.58 -11.06 4.73
CA ALA A 790 5.13 -9.92 5.46
C ALA A 790 5.80 -8.91 4.52
N ARG A 791 6.58 -9.40 3.54
CA ARG A 791 7.21 -8.56 2.51
C ARG A 791 6.17 -7.88 1.62
N GLU A 792 5.12 -8.59 1.24
CA GLU A 792 4.00 -8.02 0.48
C GLU A 792 3.24 -6.97 1.29
N LEU A 793 3.07 -7.15 2.59
CA LEU A 793 2.47 -6.13 3.47
C LEU A 793 3.32 -4.87 3.55
N VAL A 794 4.65 -5.00 3.63
CA VAL A 794 5.58 -3.86 3.60
C VAL A 794 5.47 -3.13 2.24
N ARG A 795 5.47 -3.86 1.13
CA ARG A 795 5.25 -3.29 -0.21
C ARG A 795 3.90 -2.58 -0.30
N ALA A 796 2.83 -3.17 0.23
CA ALA A 796 1.50 -2.59 0.28
C ALA A 796 1.47 -1.27 1.05
N LEU A 797 2.18 -1.20 2.18
CA LEU A 797 2.32 0.03 2.94
C LEU A 797 3.04 1.13 2.14
N VAL A 798 4.16 0.81 1.49
CA VAL A 798 4.90 1.76 0.64
C VAL A 798 4.01 2.27 -0.50
N CYS A 799 3.33 1.37 -1.22
CA CYS A 799 2.41 1.73 -2.29
C CYS A 799 1.27 2.62 -1.76
N THR A 800 0.70 2.27 -0.60
CA THR A 800 -0.38 3.04 0.05
C THR A 800 0.08 4.45 0.41
N LEU A 801 1.24 4.61 1.02
CA LEU A 801 1.75 5.92 1.41
C LEU A 801 2.11 6.80 0.21
N ALA A 802 2.58 6.21 -0.88
CA ALA A 802 2.92 6.95 -2.10
C ALA A 802 1.70 7.33 -2.95
N MET A 803 0.84 6.34 -3.27
CA MET A 803 -0.23 6.53 -4.27
C MET A 803 -1.55 7.02 -3.70
N LEU A 804 -1.92 6.58 -2.48
CA LEU A 804 -3.25 6.87 -1.93
C LEU A 804 -3.47 8.38 -1.72
N PRO A 805 -2.52 9.18 -1.18
CA PRO A 805 -2.76 10.60 -0.94
C PRO A 805 -3.11 11.43 -2.18
N PRO A 806 -2.35 11.40 -3.29
CA PRO A 806 -2.75 12.14 -4.48
C PRO A 806 -4.00 11.55 -5.13
N ALA A 807 -4.16 10.23 -5.16
CA ALA A 807 -5.38 9.59 -5.66
C ALA A 807 -6.63 10.01 -4.86
N PHE A 808 -6.49 10.19 -3.55
CA PHE A 808 -7.53 10.72 -2.68
C PHE A 808 -7.95 12.13 -3.10
N PHE A 809 -7.01 13.03 -3.38
CA PHE A 809 -7.35 14.37 -3.86
C PHE A 809 -7.93 14.35 -5.29
N ILE A 810 -7.50 13.45 -6.16
CA ILE A 810 -8.14 13.27 -7.47
C ILE A 810 -9.60 12.81 -7.29
N GLY A 811 -9.84 11.82 -6.42
CA GLY A 811 -11.18 11.34 -6.06
C GLY A 811 -12.04 12.42 -5.40
N LEU A 812 -11.42 13.35 -4.67
CA LEU A 812 -12.09 14.51 -4.09
C LEU A 812 -12.54 15.52 -5.16
N SER A 813 -11.69 15.73 -6.17
CA SER A 813 -11.91 16.67 -7.27
C SER A 813 -12.98 16.18 -8.25
N TYR A 814 -12.94 14.89 -8.59
CA TYR A 814 -13.68 14.31 -9.72
C TYR A 814 -15.21 14.51 -9.63
N PRO A 815 -15.92 14.14 -8.54
CA PRO A 815 -17.38 14.31 -8.49
C PRO A 815 -17.82 15.78 -8.57
N ALA A 816 -17.03 16.70 -8.02
CA ALA A 816 -17.31 18.13 -8.03
C ALA A 816 -17.09 18.75 -9.42
N ALA A 817 -15.97 18.42 -10.07
CA ALA A 817 -15.68 18.85 -11.44
C ALA A 817 -16.69 18.24 -12.44
N MET A 818 -17.00 16.95 -12.29
CA MET A 818 -18.01 16.24 -13.09
C MET A 818 -19.37 16.91 -12.98
N GLY A 819 -19.82 17.24 -11.77
CA GLY A 819 -21.09 17.93 -11.57
C GLY A 819 -21.13 19.30 -12.27
N LEU A 820 -20.08 20.12 -12.14
CA LEU A 820 -20.01 21.44 -12.78
C LEU A 820 -19.99 21.34 -14.31
N ALA A 821 -19.18 20.45 -14.88
CA ALA A 821 -19.07 20.27 -16.31
C ALA A 821 -20.34 19.68 -16.92
N ALA A 822 -20.93 18.67 -16.28
CA ALA A 822 -22.16 18.02 -16.75
C ALA A 822 -23.35 19.00 -16.75
N ASP A 823 -23.51 19.77 -15.67
CA ASP A 823 -24.58 20.77 -15.56
C ASP A 823 -24.42 21.85 -16.66
N TRP A 824 -23.20 22.31 -16.93
CA TRP A 824 -22.91 23.29 -17.98
C TRP A 824 -23.13 22.73 -19.40
N LEU A 825 -22.62 21.52 -19.70
CA LEU A 825 -22.81 20.87 -21.00
C LEU A 825 -24.29 20.59 -21.29
N ALA A 826 -25.04 20.18 -20.27
CA ALA A 826 -26.47 19.96 -20.39
C ALA A 826 -27.21 21.25 -20.77
N GLN A 827 -26.91 22.36 -20.09
CA GLN A 827 -27.50 23.68 -20.39
C GLN A 827 -27.13 24.16 -21.80
N ARG A 828 -25.85 24.06 -22.19
CA ARG A 828 -25.34 24.68 -23.42
C ARG A 828 -25.59 23.86 -24.68
N ARG A 829 -25.52 22.53 -24.61
CA ARG A 829 -25.50 21.64 -25.80
C ARG A 829 -26.72 20.74 -25.92
N TYR A 830 -27.41 20.44 -24.81
CA TYR A 830 -28.45 19.41 -24.78
C TYR A 830 -29.76 19.90 -24.16
N ALA A 831 -30.07 21.20 -24.24
CA ALA A 831 -31.34 21.78 -23.81
C ALA A 831 -31.80 21.38 -22.38
N GLY A 832 -30.85 21.19 -21.45
CA GLY A 832 -31.12 20.79 -20.06
C GLY A 832 -31.16 19.28 -19.80
N GLU A 833 -30.85 18.43 -20.78
CA GLU A 833 -30.71 16.98 -20.60
C GLU A 833 -29.43 16.63 -19.80
N ALA A 834 -29.52 16.67 -18.47
CA ALA A 834 -28.40 16.41 -17.56
C ALA A 834 -27.65 15.09 -17.83
N VAL A 835 -28.36 14.02 -18.20
CA VAL A 835 -27.76 12.70 -18.44
C VAL A 835 -26.84 12.67 -19.67
N ARG A 836 -27.17 13.43 -20.72
CA ARG A 836 -26.27 13.60 -21.87
C ARG A 836 -25.04 14.44 -21.53
N GLY A 837 -25.21 15.45 -20.66
CA GLY A 837 -24.11 16.23 -20.09
C GLY A 837 -23.12 15.35 -19.34
N VAL A 838 -23.61 14.45 -18.47
CA VAL A 838 -22.79 13.47 -17.73
C VAL A 838 -22.06 12.51 -18.69
N GLY A 839 -22.76 11.97 -19.69
CA GLY A 839 -22.15 11.06 -20.67
C GLY A 839 -21.00 11.70 -21.44
N LEU A 840 -21.18 12.93 -21.94
CA LEU A 840 -20.12 13.67 -22.66
C LEU A 840 -18.96 14.07 -21.73
N ALA A 841 -19.24 14.56 -20.52
CA ALA A 841 -18.21 14.91 -19.55
C ALA A 841 -17.35 13.69 -19.17
N SER A 842 -17.98 12.53 -18.99
CA SER A 842 -17.29 11.26 -18.73
C SER A 842 -16.41 10.84 -19.92
N ALA A 843 -16.92 10.93 -21.14
CA ALA A 843 -16.16 10.59 -22.34
C ALA A 843 -14.92 11.48 -22.51
N LEU A 844 -15.06 12.79 -22.28
CA LEU A 844 -13.96 13.76 -22.33
C LEU A 844 -12.89 13.49 -21.26
N ASN A 845 -13.29 13.16 -20.03
CA ASN A 845 -12.38 12.75 -18.97
C ASN A 845 -11.60 11.49 -19.36
N THR A 846 -12.29 10.47 -19.87
CA THR A 846 -11.65 9.21 -20.29
C THR A 846 -10.71 9.41 -21.49
N MET A 847 -10.99 10.33 -22.41
CA MET A 847 -10.03 10.70 -23.45
C MET A 847 -8.78 11.40 -22.89
N GLY A 848 -8.96 12.26 -21.89
CA GLY A 848 -7.84 12.83 -21.13
C GLY A 848 -6.98 11.74 -20.49
N ASN A 849 -7.61 10.77 -19.82
CA ASN A 849 -6.95 9.62 -19.23
C ASN A 849 -6.11 8.82 -20.25
N ILE A 850 -6.67 8.54 -21.43
CA ILE A 850 -5.93 7.88 -22.54
C ILE A 850 -4.71 8.70 -22.94
N GLY A 851 -4.87 10.02 -23.08
CA GLY A 851 -3.74 10.93 -23.35
C GLY A 851 -2.66 10.86 -22.27
N GLY A 852 -3.06 10.76 -21.00
CA GLY A 852 -2.15 10.60 -19.86
C GLY A 852 -1.29 9.33 -19.95
N VAL A 853 -1.90 8.18 -20.24
CA VAL A 853 -1.17 6.90 -20.39
C VAL A 853 -0.17 6.96 -21.54
N LEU A 854 -0.60 7.44 -22.71
CA LEU A 854 0.23 7.46 -23.91
C LEU A 854 1.39 8.46 -23.79
N LEU A 855 1.10 9.68 -23.35
CA LEU A 855 2.12 10.73 -23.22
C LEU A 855 3.13 10.37 -22.12
N ALA A 856 2.67 9.94 -20.94
CA ALA A 856 3.57 9.57 -19.85
C ALA A 856 4.44 8.37 -20.22
N GLY A 857 3.83 7.32 -20.79
CA GLY A 857 4.52 6.07 -21.02
C GLY A 857 5.51 6.09 -22.19
N PHE A 858 5.16 6.71 -23.31
CA PHE A 858 5.99 6.64 -24.54
C PHE A 858 6.83 7.86 -24.82
N TRP A 859 6.49 9.03 -24.23
CA TRP A 859 7.19 10.26 -24.55
C TRP A 859 7.81 10.93 -23.32
N TRP A 860 7.03 11.19 -22.28
CA TRP A 860 7.52 11.99 -21.16
C TRP A 860 8.53 11.24 -20.28
N LEU A 861 8.33 9.94 -20.01
CA LEU A 861 9.28 9.15 -19.22
C LEU A 861 10.65 9.02 -19.92
N PRO A 862 10.73 8.56 -21.19
CA PRO A 862 12.02 8.45 -21.90
C PRO A 862 12.78 9.77 -22.05
N GLU A 863 12.08 10.85 -22.36
CA GLU A 863 12.74 12.15 -22.65
C GLU A 863 13.06 12.96 -21.41
N PHE A 864 12.20 12.94 -20.38
CA PHE A 864 12.34 13.82 -19.22
C PHE A 864 12.68 13.09 -17.93
N GLY A 865 12.48 11.77 -17.84
CA GLY A 865 12.66 10.99 -16.62
C GLY A 865 11.59 11.29 -15.55
N SER A 866 11.39 10.36 -14.61
CA SER A 866 10.28 10.41 -13.66
C SER A 866 10.21 11.70 -12.84
N ARG A 867 11.36 12.22 -12.40
CA ARG A 867 11.45 13.46 -11.60
C ARG A 867 10.81 14.65 -12.31
N ASN A 868 11.19 14.89 -13.57
CA ASN A 868 10.75 16.07 -14.31
C ASN A 868 9.28 15.94 -14.72
N VAL A 869 8.83 14.71 -15.05
CA VAL A 869 7.41 14.46 -15.31
C VAL A 869 6.56 14.78 -14.08
N LEU A 870 6.97 14.32 -12.89
CA LEU A 870 6.27 14.66 -11.64
C LEU A 870 6.20 16.18 -11.40
N LEU A 871 7.29 16.90 -11.63
CA LEU A 871 7.28 18.37 -11.54
C LEU A 871 6.30 18.98 -12.53
N GLY A 872 6.28 18.52 -13.79
CA GLY A 872 5.35 18.98 -14.81
C GLY A 872 3.88 18.73 -14.45
N LEU A 873 3.58 17.56 -13.86
CA LEU A 873 2.24 17.22 -13.37
C LEU A 873 1.83 18.11 -12.18
N ALA A 874 2.74 18.38 -11.24
CA ALA A 874 2.48 19.27 -10.11
C ALA A 874 2.22 20.72 -10.56
N VAL A 875 3.03 21.22 -11.51
CA VAL A 875 2.82 22.54 -12.14
C VAL A 875 1.46 22.59 -12.83
N THR A 876 1.10 21.56 -13.59
CA THR A 876 -0.20 21.47 -14.27
C THR A 876 -1.35 21.51 -13.27
N ALA A 877 -1.25 20.79 -12.14
CA ALA A 877 -2.25 20.85 -11.07
C ALA A 877 -2.39 22.26 -10.46
N VAL A 878 -1.27 22.98 -10.24
CA VAL A 878 -1.30 24.38 -9.76
C VAL A 878 -1.94 25.31 -10.79
N VAL A 879 -1.66 25.14 -12.09
CA VAL A 879 -2.28 25.90 -13.18
C VAL A 879 -3.79 25.66 -13.22
N LEU A 880 -4.23 24.39 -13.11
CA LEU A 880 -5.66 24.05 -13.02
C LEU A 880 -6.32 24.67 -11.77
N ALA A 881 -5.63 24.67 -10.63
CA ALA A 881 -6.10 25.36 -9.42
C ALA A 881 -6.28 26.87 -9.66
N GLY A 882 -5.33 27.51 -10.34
CA GLY A 882 -5.38 28.92 -10.74
C GLY A 882 -6.54 29.22 -11.69
N LEU A 883 -6.78 28.37 -12.70
CA LEU A 883 -7.91 28.50 -13.62
C LEU A 883 -9.25 28.41 -12.88
N VAL A 884 -9.38 27.50 -11.91
CA VAL A 884 -10.58 27.40 -11.07
C VAL A 884 -10.72 28.62 -10.17
N ALA A 885 -9.63 29.09 -9.55
CA ALA A 885 -9.61 30.29 -8.71
C ALA A 885 -10.06 31.54 -9.48
N TRP A 886 -9.63 31.67 -10.73
CA TRP A 886 -10.03 32.74 -11.66
C TRP A 886 -11.49 32.63 -12.10
N SER A 887 -11.97 31.42 -12.39
CA SER A 887 -13.32 31.21 -12.95
C SER A 887 -14.45 31.36 -11.93
N ALA A 888 -14.20 31.06 -10.66
CA ALA A 888 -15.23 30.96 -9.65
C ALA A 888 -15.81 32.34 -9.29
N GLN A 889 -17.12 32.53 -9.45
CA GLN A 889 -17.77 33.80 -9.13
C GLN A 889 -17.90 33.99 -7.60
N THR A 890 -17.76 35.23 -7.11
CA THR A 890 -18.06 35.58 -5.71
C THR A 890 -19.09 36.70 -5.67
N THR A 891 -20.00 36.60 -4.72
CA THR A 891 -20.89 37.71 -4.33
C THR A 891 -20.17 38.76 -3.46
N GLU A 892 -18.99 38.44 -2.91
CA GLU A 892 -18.16 39.36 -2.12
C GLU A 892 -16.78 39.60 -2.77
N PRO A 893 -16.50 40.81 -3.32
CA PRO A 893 -15.22 41.14 -3.98
C PRO A 893 -14.00 41.07 -3.04
N ARG A 894 -14.17 41.41 -1.75
CA ARG A 894 -13.08 41.45 -0.76
C ARG A 894 -12.49 40.07 -0.41
N ARG A 895 -13.13 38.97 -0.80
CA ARG A 895 -12.64 37.59 -0.52
C ARG A 895 -11.92 36.94 -1.69
N VAL A 896 -11.83 37.59 -2.86
CA VAL A 896 -11.19 37.02 -4.07
C VAL A 896 -9.71 36.69 -3.83
N HIS A 897 -8.97 37.58 -3.14
CA HIS A 897 -7.55 37.35 -2.83
C HIS A 897 -7.28 36.11 -1.95
N ARG A 898 -8.25 35.69 -1.12
CA ARG A 898 -8.09 34.50 -0.26
C ARG A 898 -8.07 33.18 -1.05
N ARG A 899 -8.62 33.15 -2.27
CA ARG A 899 -8.62 31.95 -3.13
C ARG A 899 -7.28 31.71 -3.82
N TRP A 900 -6.52 32.78 -4.05
CA TRP A 900 -5.18 32.72 -4.63
C TRP A 900 -4.10 32.33 -3.61
N LEU A 901 -4.38 32.50 -2.31
CA LEU A 901 -3.44 32.13 -1.25
C LEU A 901 -2.96 30.65 -1.32
N PRO A 902 -3.84 29.63 -1.42
CA PRO A 902 -3.39 28.24 -1.57
C PRO A 902 -2.68 27.97 -2.89
N VAL A 903 -3.05 28.67 -3.99
CA VAL A 903 -2.40 28.54 -5.30
C VAL A 903 -0.97 29.10 -5.23
N GLY A 904 -0.81 30.31 -4.68
CA GLY A 904 0.49 30.95 -4.49
C GLY A 904 1.39 30.18 -3.50
N ALA A 905 0.82 29.62 -2.43
CA ALA A 905 1.55 28.75 -1.52
C ALA A 905 2.04 27.46 -2.21
N ALA A 906 1.18 26.81 -3.01
CA ALA A 906 1.58 25.63 -3.76
C ALA A 906 2.67 25.96 -4.80
N ALA A 907 2.53 27.06 -5.55
CA ALA A 907 3.54 27.53 -6.48
C ALA A 907 4.88 27.84 -5.78
N GLY A 908 4.84 28.50 -4.62
CA GLY A 908 6.03 28.79 -3.82
C GLY A 908 6.69 27.55 -3.21
N LEU A 909 5.93 26.50 -2.90
CA LEU A 909 6.51 25.22 -2.48
C LEU A 909 7.26 24.52 -3.62
N LEU A 910 6.72 24.55 -4.84
CA LEU A 910 7.33 23.91 -6.00
C LEU A 910 8.70 24.50 -6.37
N THR A 911 9.07 25.71 -5.92
CA THR A 911 10.43 26.24 -6.12
C THR A 911 11.49 25.49 -5.31
N PHE A 912 11.09 24.72 -4.30
CA PHE A 912 11.96 23.87 -3.49
C PHE A 912 12.00 22.41 -3.98
N PHE A 913 11.40 22.10 -5.13
CA PHE A 913 11.38 20.73 -5.66
C PHE A 913 12.83 20.20 -5.83
N PRO A 914 13.15 18.97 -5.39
CA PRO A 914 14.53 18.47 -5.35
C PRO A 914 15.18 18.52 -6.73
N ALA A 915 16.41 19.04 -6.82
CA ALA A 915 17.13 19.25 -8.09
C ALA A 915 17.54 17.94 -8.77
N HIS A 916 18.01 16.98 -7.98
CA HIS A 916 18.49 15.67 -8.43
C HIS A 916 18.06 14.60 -7.42
N TRP A 917 17.88 13.37 -7.89
CA TRP A 917 17.74 12.19 -7.03
C TRP A 917 19.05 11.41 -6.99
N ASN A 918 19.27 10.70 -5.90
CA ASN A 918 20.41 9.79 -5.79
C ASN A 918 20.11 8.47 -6.52
N HIS A 919 20.51 8.37 -7.79
CA HIS A 919 20.32 7.16 -8.60
C HIS A 919 21.11 5.96 -8.06
N THR A 920 22.23 6.18 -7.39
CA THR A 920 22.97 5.12 -6.68
C THR A 920 22.11 4.51 -5.58
N ALA A 921 21.41 5.34 -4.80
CA ALA A 921 20.50 4.85 -3.74
C ALA A 921 19.28 4.10 -4.33
N LEU A 922 18.69 4.62 -5.42
CA LEU A 922 17.58 3.98 -6.13
C LEU A 922 17.96 2.61 -6.72
N SER A 923 19.22 2.44 -7.12
CA SER A 923 19.70 1.24 -7.83
C SER A 923 20.29 0.18 -6.89
N THR A 924 20.16 0.34 -5.56
CA THR A 924 20.70 -0.61 -4.56
C THR A 924 20.02 -1.99 -4.55
N GLY A 925 18.90 -2.16 -5.25
CA GLY A 925 18.16 -3.43 -5.29
C GLY A 925 17.43 -3.79 -3.99
N GLY A 926 17.24 -2.83 -3.08
CA GLY A 926 16.55 -3.07 -1.80
C GLY A 926 15.15 -3.69 -1.96
N ASN A 927 14.43 -3.34 -3.03
CA ASN A 927 13.12 -3.89 -3.42
C ASN A 927 13.14 -5.40 -3.73
N VAL A 928 14.26 -5.89 -4.27
CA VAL A 928 14.44 -7.29 -4.69
C VAL A 928 14.96 -8.11 -3.53
N TYR A 929 16.06 -7.66 -2.93
CA TYR A 929 16.82 -8.46 -1.98
C TYR A 929 16.36 -8.25 -0.54
N PHE A 930 15.55 -7.21 -0.26
CA PHE A 930 15.25 -6.73 1.11
C PHE A 930 16.53 -6.47 1.92
N GLN A 931 17.63 -6.19 1.20
CA GLN A 931 18.97 -5.90 1.69
C GLN A 931 19.64 -4.95 0.69
N THR A 932 20.39 -3.97 1.18
CA THR A 932 21.13 -3.03 0.32
C THR A 932 22.30 -3.74 -0.35
N GLN A 933 22.31 -3.78 -1.68
CA GLN A 933 23.46 -4.26 -2.45
C GLN A 933 24.44 -3.12 -2.71
N ARG A 934 25.73 -3.46 -2.78
CA ARG A 934 26.82 -2.50 -3.02
C ARG A 934 27.36 -2.65 -4.43
N TRP A 935 26.57 -2.24 -5.41
CA TRP A 935 26.95 -2.31 -6.83
C TRP A 935 28.00 -1.27 -7.26
N GLY A 936 28.26 -0.26 -6.42
CA GLY A 936 29.12 0.88 -6.74
C GLY A 936 28.32 2.15 -7.06
N GLU A 937 28.97 3.15 -7.63
CA GLU A 937 28.36 4.44 -8.01
C GLU A 937 27.69 4.32 -9.38
N VAL A 938 26.44 4.80 -9.52
CA VAL A 938 25.75 4.84 -10.80
C VAL A 938 26.35 5.95 -11.68
N ILE A 939 26.91 5.56 -12.82
CA ILE A 939 27.60 6.47 -13.76
C ILE A 939 26.75 6.87 -14.97
N ASP A 940 25.71 6.09 -15.30
CA ASP A 940 24.80 6.33 -16.42
C ASP A 940 23.47 5.60 -16.16
N TYR A 941 22.37 6.14 -16.68
CA TYR A 941 21.04 5.55 -16.55
C TYR A 941 20.09 5.98 -17.67
N ALA A 942 19.04 5.19 -17.87
CA ALA A 942 17.92 5.50 -18.73
C ALA A 942 16.61 5.05 -18.06
N GLU A 943 15.52 5.74 -18.35
CA GLU A 943 14.19 5.44 -17.82
C GLU A 943 13.19 5.25 -18.96
N SER A 944 12.53 4.11 -19.01
CA SER A 944 11.40 3.89 -19.91
C SER A 944 10.40 2.89 -19.33
N VAL A 945 9.21 2.80 -19.90
CA VAL A 945 8.21 1.82 -19.42
C VAL A 945 8.65 0.37 -19.71
N GLU A 946 9.43 0.13 -20.77
CA GLU A 946 9.94 -1.20 -21.12
C GLU A 946 11.20 -1.55 -20.34
N GLY A 947 12.12 -0.60 -20.18
CA GLY A 947 13.40 -0.79 -19.49
C GLY A 947 13.36 -0.53 -17.98
N GLY A 948 12.27 0.03 -17.44
CA GLY A 948 12.24 0.52 -16.05
C GLY A 948 13.34 1.58 -15.84
N LEU A 949 13.95 1.61 -14.65
CA LEU A 949 15.20 2.33 -14.41
C LEU A 949 16.38 1.39 -14.73
N THR A 950 16.94 1.50 -15.94
CA THR A 950 18.17 0.77 -16.31
C THR A 950 19.38 1.64 -15.99
N SER A 951 20.37 1.10 -15.30
CA SER A 951 21.53 1.85 -14.82
C SER A 951 22.82 1.05 -14.90
N VAL A 952 23.94 1.74 -15.08
CA VAL A 952 25.29 1.15 -14.99
C VAL A 952 25.97 1.66 -13.73
N ALA A 953 26.35 0.74 -12.85
CA ALA A 953 27.10 1.03 -11.63
C ALA A 953 28.57 0.66 -11.80
N ARG A 954 29.47 1.45 -11.20
CA ARG A 954 30.92 1.26 -11.20
C ARG A 954 31.44 1.05 -9.78
N ALA A 955 32.10 -0.07 -9.54
CA ALA A 955 32.80 -0.38 -8.31
C ALA A 955 34.30 -0.66 -8.58
N PRO A 956 35.19 -0.40 -7.62
CA PRO A 956 36.59 -0.84 -7.72
C PRO A 956 36.65 -2.38 -7.71
N ASP A 957 37.42 -2.94 -8.64
CA ASP A 957 37.69 -4.39 -8.70
C ASP A 957 38.90 -4.75 -7.83
N SER A 958 38.93 -5.98 -7.34
CA SER A 958 40.02 -6.58 -6.56
C SER A 958 41.38 -6.60 -7.27
N THR A 959 41.40 -6.47 -8.60
CA THR A 959 42.61 -6.44 -9.44
C THR A 959 43.14 -5.03 -9.71
N GLY A 960 42.50 -3.99 -9.16
CA GLY A 960 42.82 -2.58 -9.42
C GLY A 960 42.12 -1.98 -10.64
N GLY A 961 41.30 -2.77 -11.37
CA GLY A 961 40.40 -2.29 -12.43
C GLY A 961 39.06 -1.76 -11.91
N SER A 962 38.10 -1.53 -12.81
CA SER A 962 36.72 -1.16 -12.47
C SER A 962 35.72 -2.22 -12.90
N GLN A 963 34.93 -2.72 -11.96
CA GLN A 963 33.79 -3.58 -12.23
C GLN A 963 32.59 -2.72 -12.61
N LEU A 964 32.06 -2.95 -13.80
CA LEU A 964 30.84 -2.34 -14.31
C LEU A 964 29.69 -3.33 -14.18
N THR A 965 28.59 -2.92 -13.59
CA THR A 965 27.40 -3.75 -13.38
C THR A 965 26.19 -3.10 -14.03
N LEU A 966 25.52 -3.84 -14.92
CA LEU A 966 24.27 -3.46 -15.54
C LEU A 966 23.11 -3.88 -14.65
N LEU A 967 22.22 -2.94 -14.35
CA LEU A 967 21.09 -3.12 -13.47
C LEU A 967 19.79 -2.66 -14.14
N THR A 968 18.69 -3.33 -13.82
CA THR A 968 17.33 -2.85 -14.13
C THR A 968 16.51 -2.84 -12.85
N ASN A 969 15.99 -1.69 -12.44
CA ASN A 969 15.26 -1.51 -11.17
C ASN A 969 16.08 -2.00 -9.95
N GLY A 970 17.40 -1.79 -9.98
CA GLY A 970 18.35 -2.25 -8.96
C GLY A 970 18.62 -3.76 -8.94
N LYS A 971 17.99 -4.53 -9.84
CA LYS A 971 18.25 -5.96 -10.07
C LYS A 971 19.45 -6.13 -10.97
N PHE A 972 20.35 -7.03 -10.60
CA PHE A 972 21.48 -7.46 -11.42
C PHE A 972 21.04 -8.07 -12.77
N GLN A 973 21.60 -7.58 -13.88
CA GLN A 973 21.40 -8.11 -15.24
C GLN A 973 22.70 -8.61 -15.89
N GLY A 974 23.87 -8.22 -15.36
CA GLY A 974 25.18 -8.69 -15.82
C GLY A 974 26.31 -7.75 -15.41
N ASN A 975 27.56 -8.24 -15.42
CA ASN A 975 28.75 -7.41 -15.18
C ASN A 975 29.96 -7.93 -15.97
N ASN A 976 31.07 -7.20 -15.91
CA ASN A 976 32.34 -7.56 -16.56
C ASN A 976 33.29 -8.38 -15.64
N ALA A 977 32.75 -9.19 -14.72
CA ALA A 977 33.57 -9.97 -13.79
C ALA A 977 34.11 -11.27 -14.44
N GLN A 978 35.42 -11.32 -14.70
CA GLN A 978 36.08 -12.41 -15.44
C GLN A 978 35.94 -13.81 -14.82
N GLY A 979 35.83 -13.93 -13.49
CA GLY A 979 35.73 -15.21 -12.77
C GLY A 979 34.31 -15.64 -12.38
N GLY A 980 33.29 -14.82 -12.69
CA GLY A 980 31.92 -15.02 -12.25
C GLY A 980 30.95 -14.96 -13.42
N GLU A 981 30.28 -13.83 -13.59
CA GLU A 981 29.22 -13.66 -14.59
C GLU A 981 29.70 -13.88 -16.03
N MET A 982 30.91 -13.45 -16.38
CA MET A 982 31.45 -13.70 -17.72
C MET A 982 31.57 -15.19 -18.02
N VAL A 983 31.91 -16.01 -17.01
CA VAL A 983 31.93 -17.48 -17.13
C VAL A 983 30.52 -18.02 -17.34
N ALA A 984 29.51 -17.47 -16.68
CA ALA A 984 28.12 -17.87 -16.86
C ALA A 984 27.60 -17.54 -18.27
N GLN A 985 27.76 -16.29 -18.71
CA GLN A 985 27.32 -15.80 -20.03
C GLN A 985 28.01 -16.55 -21.17
N GLU A 986 29.31 -16.77 -21.05
CA GLU A 986 30.05 -17.60 -22.00
C GLU A 986 29.57 -19.07 -21.98
N SER A 987 29.20 -19.61 -20.82
CA SER A 987 28.64 -20.97 -20.72
C SER A 987 27.27 -21.08 -21.40
N PHE A 988 26.43 -20.04 -21.33
CA PHE A 988 25.12 -20.02 -22.00
C PHE A 988 25.29 -20.17 -23.51
N ALA A 989 26.31 -19.52 -24.09
CA ALA A 989 26.66 -19.65 -25.48
C ALA A 989 27.27 -21.03 -25.81
N LEU A 990 28.24 -21.51 -25.03
CA LEU A 990 29.09 -22.65 -25.41
C LEU A 990 28.51 -24.02 -25.06
N ILE A 991 27.81 -24.17 -23.93
CA ILE A 991 27.27 -25.47 -23.50
C ILE A 991 26.31 -26.09 -24.54
N PRO A 992 25.32 -25.37 -25.12
CA PRO A 992 24.45 -25.98 -26.13
C PRO A 992 25.20 -26.41 -27.39
N LEU A 993 26.37 -25.83 -27.66
CA LEU A 993 27.19 -26.19 -28.82
C LEU A 993 27.87 -27.55 -28.69
N MET A 994 27.91 -28.15 -27.50
CA MET A 994 28.27 -29.57 -27.33
C MET A 994 27.20 -30.52 -27.89
N HIS A 995 25.97 -30.02 -28.04
CA HIS A 995 24.81 -30.78 -28.49
C HIS A 995 24.44 -30.52 -29.96
N THR A 996 25.14 -29.61 -30.65
CA THR A 996 24.94 -29.36 -32.08
C THR A 996 26.21 -28.85 -32.75
N ALA A 997 26.56 -29.43 -33.91
CA ALA A 997 27.66 -28.95 -34.76
C ALA A 997 27.21 -27.87 -35.75
N GLN A 998 25.89 -27.62 -35.87
CA GLN A 998 25.33 -26.68 -36.83
C GLN A 998 25.58 -25.22 -36.39
N ARG A 999 25.92 -24.34 -37.34
CA ARG A 999 26.24 -22.91 -37.12
C ARG A 999 25.61 -22.01 -38.20
N GLY A 1000 24.43 -22.38 -38.69
CA GLY A 1000 23.75 -21.63 -39.75
C GLY A 1000 23.02 -20.41 -39.19
N ALA A 1001 22.10 -20.62 -38.26
CA ALA A 1001 21.30 -19.54 -37.68
C ALA A 1001 21.08 -19.75 -36.17
N ALA A 1002 21.29 -18.70 -35.38
CA ALA A 1002 20.96 -18.67 -33.96
C ALA A 1002 20.01 -17.51 -33.63
N LEU A 1003 19.13 -17.74 -32.66
CA LEU A 1003 18.31 -16.71 -32.02
C LEU A 1003 18.73 -16.59 -30.56
N VAL A 1004 19.00 -15.36 -30.12
CA VAL A 1004 19.22 -15.03 -28.70
C VAL A 1004 18.04 -14.20 -28.21
N ILE A 1005 17.35 -14.66 -27.17
CA ILE A 1005 16.26 -13.94 -26.51
C ILE A 1005 16.81 -13.34 -25.23
N GLY A 1006 16.89 -12.01 -25.19
CA GLY A 1006 17.60 -11.22 -24.19
C GLY A 1006 19.01 -10.84 -24.64
N TYR A 1007 19.42 -9.59 -24.38
CA TYR A 1007 20.76 -9.08 -24.73
C TYR A 1007 21.69 -8.98 -23.53
N GLY A 1008 21.20 -8.45 -22.41
CA GLY A 1008 22.01 -8.20 -21.22
C GLY A 1008 23.22 -7.32 -21.53
N THR A 1009 24.42 -7.84 -21.27
CA THR A 1009 25.71 -7.19 -21.61
C THR A 1009 26.14 -7.38 -23.06
N GLY A 1010 25.48 -8.25 -23.83
CA GLY A 1010 25.82 -8.62 -25.20
C GLY A 1010 26.87 -9.73 -25.33
N MET A 1011 27.37 -10.28 -24.22
CA MET A 1011 28.48 -11.25 -24.23
C MET A 1011 28.13 -12.58 -24.92
N THR A 1012 26.96 -13.16 -24.66
CA THR A 1012 26.56 -14.42 -25.29
C THR A 1012 26.45 -14.28 -26.80
N ALA A 1013 25.81 -13.21 -27.27
CA ALA A 1013 25.72 -12.92 -28.70
C ALA A 1013 27.11 -12.80 -29.35
N ARG A 1014 28.04 -12.15 -28.66
CA ARG A 1014 29.44 -12.04 -29.09
C ARG A 1014 30.10 -13.43 -29.18
N VAL A 1015 29.99 -14.25 -28.15
CA VAL A 1015 30.58 -15.60 -28.12
C VAL A 1015 29.98 -16.49 -29.22
N LEU A 1016 28.66 -16.44 -29.45
CA LEU A 1016 28.03 -17.18 -30.55
C LEU A 1016 28.54 -16.72 -31.91
N GLN A 1017 28.72 -15.42 -32.12
CA GLN A 1017 29.29 -14.92 -33.36
C GLN A 1017 30.75 -15.40 -33.56
N ASP A 1018 31.57 -15.40 -32.50
CA ASP A 1018 32.95 -15.92 -32.53
C ASP A 1018 33.02 -17.42 -32.80
N GLN A 1019 31.97 -18.18 -32.46
CA GLN A 1019 31.81 -19.61 -32.78
C GLN A 1019 31.36 -19.85 -34.24
N GLY A 1020 31.26 -18.80 -35.06
CA GLY A 1020 31.09 -18.87 -36.50
C GLY A 1020 29.64 -19.06 -36.97
N PHE A 1021 28.66 -18.57 -36.22
CA PHE A 1021 27.27 -18.55 -36.70
C PHE A 1021 27.11 -17.59 -37.90
N ALA A 1022 26.56 -18.09 -39.01
CA ALA A 1022 26.42 -17.32 -40.24
C ALA A 1022 25.36 -16.20 -40.14
N GLN A 1023 24.34 -16.40 -39.31
CA GLN A 1023 23.31 -15.41 -39.00
C GLN A 1023 22.96 -15.47 -37.52
N LEU A 1024 22.86 -14.30 -36.88
CA LEU A 1024 22.47 -14.17 -35.49
C LEU A 1024 21.32 -13.18 -35.38
N GLU A 1025 20.20 -13.59 -34.80
CA GLU A 1025 19.08 -12.70 -34.50
C GLU A 1025 18.95 -12.53 -32.99
N ILE A 1026 18.65 -11.32 -32.56
CA ILE A 1026 18.53 -10.98 -31.14
C ILE A 1026 17.16 -10.33 -30.92
N ALA A 1027 16.35 -10.93 -30.05
CA ALA A 1027 15.10 -10.36 -29.58
C ALA A 1027 15.29 -9.80 -28.17
N GLU A 1028 15.30 -8.48 -28.04
CA GLU A 1028 15.44 -7.75 -26.77
C GLU A 1028 14.24 -6.82 -26.59
N THR A 1029 13.64 -6.78 -25.40
CA THR A 1029 12.47 -5.94 -25.14
C THR A 1029 12.87 -4.50 -24.89
N SER A 1030 14.01 -4.24 -24.23
CA SER A 1030 14.43 -2.91 -23.79
C SER A 1030 15.54 -2.32 -24.67
N ARG A 1031 15.24 -1.17 -25.31
CA ARG A 1031 16.26 -0.35 -25.98
C ARG A 1031 17.30 0.20 -25.00
N ASP A 1032 16.91 0.46 -23.77
CA ASP A 1032 17.78 1.03 -22.74
C ASP A 1032 18.94 0.09 -22.42
N ILE A 1033 18.67 -1.22 -22.28
CA ILE A 1033 19.66 -2.27 -22.05
C ILE A 1033 20.72 -2.27 -23.14
N VAL A 1034 20.29 -2.32 -24.41
CA VAL A 1034 21.21 -2.33 -25.55
C VAL A 1034 22.04 -1.05 -25.60
N SER A 1035 21.40 0.12 -25.42
CA SER A 1035 22.09 1.41 -25.49
C SER A 1035 23.15 1.60 -24.41
N LEU A 1036 22.93 1.06 -23.21
CA LEU A 1036 23.87 1.16 -22.09
C LEU A 1036 24.95 0.08 -22.18
N ALA A 1037 24.60 -1.13 -22.62
CA ALA A 1037 25.55 -2.20 -22.90
C ALA A 1037 26.55 -1.79 -24.01
N ASP A 1038 26.07 -1.20 -25.10
CA ASP A 1038 26.95 -0.76 -26.19
C ASP A 1038 27.86 0.41 -25.81
N ARG A 1039 27.43 1.26 -24.86
CA ARG A 1039 28.24 2.40 -24.37
C ARG A 1039 29.28 1.99 -23.33
N HIS A 1040 28.96 1.05 -22.44
CA HIS A 1040 29.78 0.76 -21.25
C HIS A 1040 30.42 -0.63 -21.24
N PHE A 1041 29.91 -1.59 -22.02
CA PHE A 1041 30.37 -2.98 -22.06
C PHE A 1041 31.01 -3.38 -23.40
N GLU A 1042 31.43 -2.40 -24.20
CA GLU A 1042 32.09 -2.63 -25.48
C GLU A 1042 33.36 -3.49 -25.36
N SER A 1043 34.04 -3.44 -24.20
CA SER A 1043 35.22 -4.27 -23.92
C SER A 1043 34.93 -5.77 -23.83
N ILE A 1044 33.68 -6.18 -23.59
CA ILE A 1044 33.28 -7.59 -23.51
C ILE A 1044 32.36 -8.03 -24.65
N ASN A 1045 31.56 -7.12 -25.21
CA ASN A 1045 30.64 -7.45 -26.30
C ASN A 1045 31.14 -7.05 -27.70
N ALA A 1046 32.22 -6.26 -27.79
CA ALA A 1046 32.80 -5.78 -29.05
C ALA A 1046 31.80 -5.11 -30.01
N GLY A 1047 30.77 -4.44 -29.47
CA GLY A 1047 29.76 -3.73 -30.27
C GLY A 1047 28.89 -4.67 -31.12
N ILE A 1048 28.65 -5.90 -30.65
CA ILE A 1048 28.00 -6.98 -31.41
C ILE A 1048 26.62 -6.59 -32.00
N SER A 1049 25.87 -5.70 -31.36
CA SER A 1049 24.57 -5.19 -31.85
C SER A 1049 24.64 -4.54 -33.23
N ARG A 1050 25.83 -4.03 -33.63
CA ARG A 1050 26.09 -3.34 -34.91
C ARG A 1050 26.79 -4.24 -35.93
N HIS A 1051 27.09 -5.49 -35.58
CA HIS A 1051 27.82 -6.39 -36.45
C HIS A 1051 26.95 -6.81 -37.67
N PRO A 1052 27.49 -6.87 -38.91
CA PRO A 1052 26.69 -7.06 -40.13
C PRO A 1052 25.85 -8.35 -40.19
N VAL A 1053 26.29 -9.41 -39.50
CA VAL A 1053 25.57 -10.70 -39.45
C VAL A 1053 24.54 -10.78 -38.32
N VAL A 1054 24.46 -9.74 -37.48
CA VAL A 1054 23.58 -9.64 -36.33
C VAL A 1054 22.38 -8.76 -36.68
N LYS A 1055 21.18 -9.25 -36.42
CA LYS A 1055 19.94 -8.50 -36.59
C LYS A 1055 19.26 -8.29 -35.25
N MET A 1056 19.16 -7.03 -34.84
CA MET A 1056 18.48 -6.63 -33.60
C MET A 1056 16.98 -6.46 -33.83
N HIS A 1057 16.18 -7.02 -32.94
CA HIS A 1057 14.73 -6.90 -32.89
C HIS A 1057 14.29 -6.40 -31.52
N TYR A 1058 13.67 -5.22 -31.47
CA TYR A 1058 13.14 -4.65 -30.24
C TYR A 1058 11.71 -5.15 -30.00
N THR A 1059 11.60 -6.37 -29.47
CA THR A 1059 10.32 -7.06 -29.30
C THR A 1059 10.39 -8.13 -28.22
N ASP A 1060 9.23 -8.63 -27.83
CA ASP A 1060 9.10 -9.78 -26.94
C ASP A 1060 9.52 -11.07 -27.68
N GLY A 1061 10.43 -11.85 -27.09
CA GLY A 1061 10.99 -13.05 -27.72
C GLY A 1061 9.95 -14.13 -28.03
N ARG A 1062 8.88 -14.21 -27.24
CA ARG A 1062 7.76 -15.11 -27.54
C ARG A 1062 6.96 -14.62 -28.74
N ASN A 1063 6.64 -13.33 -28.82
CA ASN A 1063 5.95 -12.75 -29.97
C ASN A 1063 6.79 -12.89 -31.26
N PHE A 1064 8.12 -12.74 -31.16
CA PHE A 1064 9.04 -13.02 -32.25
C PHE A 1064 8.85 -14.45 -32.78
N LEU A 1065 9.00 -15.47 -31.93
CA LEU A 1065 8.81 -16.87 -32.37
C LEU A 1065 7.39 -17.13 -32.91
N LEU A 1066 6.38 -16.46 -32.35
CA LEU A 1066 4.99 -16.60 -32.74
C LEU A 1066 4.72 -16.09 -34.16
N THR A 1067 5.40 -15.01 -34.56
CA THR A 1067 5.17 -14.27 -35.82
C THR A 1067 6.22 -14.54 -36.89
N GLN A 1068 7.34 -15.16 -36.57
CA GLN A 1068 8.36 -15.51 -37.56
C GLN A 1068 8.28 -16.99 -37.93
N SER A 1069 8.43 -17.32 -39.21
CA SER A 1069 8.48 -18.69 -39.74
C SER A 1069 9.90 -19.27 -39.75
N LYS A 1070 10.91 -18.42 -39.60
CA LYS A 1070 12.33 -18.79 -39.64
C LYS A 1070 12.67 -19.86 -38.58
N GLN A 1071 13.48 -20.83 -38.99
CA GLN A 1071 13.99 -21.89 -38.10
C GLN A 1071 15.47 -21.72 -37.77
N PHE A 1072 15.83 -22.08 -36.54
CA PHE A 1072 17.16 -21.89 -35.97
C PHE A 1072 17.83 -23.22 -35.61
N ASP A 1073 19.16 -23.24 -35.68
CA ASP A 1073 19.98 -24.35 -35.16
C ASP A 1073 20.12 -24.25 -33.63
N LEU A 1074 20.09 -23.02 -33.10
CA LEU A 1074 20.14 -22.72 -31.67
C LEU A 1074 19.13 -21.62 -31.34
N ILE A 1075 18.28 -21.87 -30.35
CA ILE A 1075 17.54 -20.83 -29.65
C ILE A 1075 18.11 -20.76 -28.24
N SER A 1076 18.68 -19.62 -27.87
CA SER A 1076 19.28 -19.35 -26.57
C SER A 1076 18.47 -18.29 -25.83
N LEU A 1077 18.17 -18.55 -24.55
CA LEU A 1077 17.32 -17.69 -23.72
C LEU A 1077 18.04 -17.24 -22.45
N GLU A 1078 18.21 -15.92 -22.34
CA GLU A 1078 18.90 -15.21 -21.27
C GLU A 1078 18.11 -13.98 -20.87
N ILE A 1079 17.01 -14.23 -20.16
CA ILE A 1079 16.12 -13.19 -19.67
C ILE A 1079 16.32 -12.97 -18.17
N SER A 1080 15.71 -11.90 -17.64
CA SER A 1080 15.70 -11.68 -16.19
C SER A 1080 14.93 -12.78 -15.44
N SER A 1081 15.05 -12.75 -14.12
CA SER A 1081 14.46 -13.72 -13.19
C SER A 1081 12.98 -14.04 -13.44
N ILE A 1082 12.59 -15.32 -13.34
CA ILE A 1082 11.22 -15.83 -13.64
C ILE A 1082 10.10 -15.10 -12.87
N TRP A 1083 10.40 -14.54 -11.70
CA TRP A 1083 9.43 -13.83 -10.86
C TRP A 1083 9.10 -12.41 -11.35
N PHE A 1084 9.86 -11.86 -12.31
CA PHE A 1084 9.47 -10.63 -12.98
C PHE A 1084 8.17 -10.87 -13.75
N ALA A 1085 7.24 -9.92 -13.65
CA ALA A 1085 5.97 -10.00 -14.37
C ALA A 1085 6.23 -10.22 -15.87
N GLY A 1086 5.55 -11.21 -16.46
CA GLY A 1086 5.72 -11.59 -17.87
C GLY A 1086 6.86 -12.58 -18.17
N ALA A 1087 7.93 -12.66 -17.37
CA ALA A 1087 9.08 -13.53 -17.65
C ALA A 1087 8.70 -15.03 -17.65
N ALA A 1088 7.77 -15.43 -16.78
CA ALA A 1088 7.25 -16.79 -16.71
C ALA A 1088 6.56 -17.27 -18.01
N ASN A 1089 6.12 -16.36 -18.88
CA ASN A 1089 5.52 -16.72 -20.17
C ASN A 1089 6.50 -17.43 -21.11
N LEU A 1090 7.81 -17.34 -20.84
CA LEU A 1090 8.90 -18.02 -21.56
C LEU A 1090 9.30 -19.37 -20.91
N TYR A 1091 8.58 -19.82 -19.88
CA TYR A 1091 8.80 -21.10 -19.19
C TYR A 1091 7.56 -22.01 -19.18
N ASN A 1092 6.49 -21.60 -19.87
CA ASN A 1092 5.27 -22.38 -20.02
C ASN A 1092 5.41 -23.39 -21.17
N ARG A 1093 4.65 -24.49 -21.09
CA ARG A 1093 4.58 -25.51 -22.15
C ARG A 1093 4.30 -24.90 -23.52
N GLU A 1094 3.34 -23.98 -23.63
CA GLU A 1094 2.95 -23.36 -24.90
C GLU A 1094 4.09 -22.54 -25.53
N PHE A 1095 5.01 -22.00 -24.71
CA PHE A 1095 6.23 -21.38 -25.23
C PHE A 1095 7.24 -22.42 -25.73
N TYR A 1096 7.43 -23.52 -25.02
CA TYR A 1096 8.33 -24.58 -25.46
C TYR A 1096 7.83 -25.27 -26.75
N GLU A 1097 6.52 -25.45 -26.91
CA GLU A 1097 5.90 -25.90 -28.17
C GLU A 1097 6.24 -24.96 -29.32
N LEU A 1098 6.14 -23.66 -29.07
CA LEU A 1098 6.49 -22.63 -30.04
C LEU A 1098 7.99 -22.63 -30.37
N ALA A 1099 8.87 -22.72 -29.37
CA ALA A 1099 10.31 -22.82 -29.59
C ALA A 1099 10.67 -24.07 -30.40
N ASN A 1100 10.09 -25.23 -30.07
CA ASN A 1100 10.29 -26.48 -30.82
C ASN A 1100 9.85 -26.34 -32.29
N ALA A 1101 8.73 -25.66 -32.57
CA ALA A 1101 8.27 -25.41 -33.93
C ALA A 1101 9.20 -24.47 -34.75
N ARG A 1102 10.11 -23.76 -34.08
CA ARG A 1102 11.12 -22.86 -34.70
C ARG A 1102 12.54 -23.41 -34.61
N LEU A 1103 12.73 -24.61 -34.08
CA LEU A 1103 13.99 -25.33 -34.19
C LEU A 1103 14.02 -26.13 -35.49
N ARG A 1104 15.20 -26.19 -36.10
CA ARG A 1104 15.50 -27.18 -37.15
C ARG A 1104 15.52 -28.59 -36.54
N PRO A 1105 15.48 -29.67 -37.34
CA PRO A 1105 15.48 -31.04 -36.82
C PRO A 1105 16.59 -31.33 -35.80
N GLN A 1106 17.84 -30.92 -36.09
CA GLN A 1106 19.00 -31.03 -35.17
C GLN A 1106 19.18 -29.79 -34.27
N GLY A 1107 18.14 -28.99 -34.13
CA GLY A 1107 18.15 -27.76 -33.36
C GLY A 1107 18.18 -28.04 -31.87
N VAL A 1108 18.78 -27.10 -31.13
CA VAL A 1108 18.92 -27.18 -29.68
C VAL A 1108 18.34 -25.93 -29.03
N LEU A 1109 17.59 -26.12 -27.95
CA LEU A 1109 17.15 -25.05 -27.06
C LEU A 1109 18.13 -24.93 -25.89
N GLN A 1110 18.58 -23.72 -25.58
CA GLN A 1110 19.26 -23.39 -24.33
C GLN A 1110 18.41 -22.41 -23.53
N GLN A 1111 18.27 -22.67 -22.23
CA GLN A 1111 17.52 -21.82 -21.31
C GLN A 1111 18.32 -21.61 -20.02
N TRP A 1112 18.57 -20.35 -19.66
CA TRP A 1112 19.06 -20.02 -18.33
C TRP A 1112 17.98 -20.30 -17.28
N VAL A 1113 18.38 -20.82 -16.12
CA VAL A 1113 17.51 -21.01 -14.96
C VAL A 1113 18.19 -20.49 -13.69
N GLN A 1114 17.52 -19.56 -13.01
CA GLN A 1114 17.94 -19.12 -11.68
C GLN A 1114 17.80 -20.28 -10.68
N LEU A 1115 18.92 -20.78 -10.15
CA LEU A 1115 18.88 -21.77 -9.07
C LEU A 1115 18.71 -21.10 -7.69
N HIS A 1116 19.11 -19.83 -7.59
CA HIS A 1116 18.95 -19.01 -6.39
C HIS A 1116 17.54 -18.40 -6.30
N HIS A 1117 17.08 -18.11 -5.09
CA HIS A 1117 15.76 -17.50 -4.83
C HIS A 1117 14.56 -18.24 -5.47
N MET A 1118 14.67 -19.56 -5.62
CA MET A 1118 13.66 -20.43 -6.23
C MET A 1118 13.40 -21.64 -5.33
N ARG A 1119 12.15 -22.11 -5.19
CA ARG A 1119 11.88 -23.33 -4.41
C ARG A 1119 12.13 -24.58 -5.27
N PRO A 1120 12.51 -25.73 -4.68
CA PRO A 1120 12.67 -26.98 -5.43
C PRO A 1120 11.44 -27.35 -6.27
N LEU A 1121 10.23 -27.11 -5.75
CA LEU A 1121 8.98 -27.35 -6.49
C LEU A 1121 8.81 -26.43 -7.70
N ASP A 1122 9.30 -25.19 -7.63
CA ASP A 1122 9.27 -24.26 -8.76
C ASP A 1122 10.20 -24.76 -9.88
N PHE A 1123 11.40 -25.25 -9.52
CA PHE A 1123 12.33 -25.86 -10.46
C PHE A 1123 11.78 -27.14 -11.11
N LEU A 1124 11.07 -27.97 -10.35
CA LEU A 1124 10.39 -29.16 -10.88
C LEU A 1124 9.32 -28.80 -11.93
N HIS A 1125 8.60 -27.68 -11.76
CA HIS A 1125 7.66 -27.21 -12.78
C HIS A 1125 8.39 -26.73 -14.05
N VAL A 1126 9.57 -26.11 -13.92
CA VAL A 1126 10.40 -25.77 -15.10
C VAL A 1126 10.81 -27.05 -15.83
N LEU A 1127 11.32 -28.05 -15.11
CA LEU A 1127 11.72 -29.35 -15.69
C LEU A 1127 10.56 -30.09 -16.35
N GLY A 1128 9.40 -30.19 -15.67
CA GLY A 1128 8.23 -30.87 -16.22
C GLY A 1128 7.69 -30.14 -17.46
N SER A 1129 7.69 -28.81 -17.47
CA SER A 1129 7.23 -28.01 -18.61
C SER A 1129 8.11 -28.22 -19.84
N VAL A 1130 9.45 -28.12 -19.73
CA VAL A 1130 10.34 -28.37 -20.87
C VAL A 1130 10.30 -29.83 -21.32
N ARG A 1131 10.23 -30.78 -20.36
CA ARG A 1131 10.17 -32.22 -20.65
C ARG A 1131 8.87 -32.65 -21.32
N SER A 1132 7.78 -31.90 -21.12
CA SER A 1132 6.49 -32.16 -21.78
C SER A 1132 6.54 -31.94 -23.30
N VAL A 1133 7.54 -31.20 -23.80
CA VAL A 1133 7.71 -30.89 -25.24
C VAL A 1133 8.98 -31.51 -25.82
N PHE A 1134 10.06 -31.58 -25.04
CA PHE A 1134 11.35 -32.10 -25.49
C PHE A 1134 11.64 -33.48 -24.92
N LYS A 1135 12.05 -34.42 -25.78
CA LYS A 1135 12.40 -35.80 -25.44
C LYS A 1135 13.64 -35.86 -24.55
N TYR A 1136 14.64 -35.03 -24.82
CA TYR A 1136 15.90 -35.00 -24.07
C TYR A 1136 16.13 -33.66 -23.42
N VAL A 1137 16.40 -33.67 -22.12
CA VAL A 1137 16.66 -32.49 -21.30
C VAL A 1137 17.92 -32.75 -20.46
N TRP A 1138 18.91 -31.87 -20.59
CA TRP A 1138 20.13 -31.88 -19.80
C TRP A 1138 20.16 -30.67 -18.88
N VAL A 1139 20.71 -30.84 -17.67
CA VAL A 1139 20.89 -29.77 -16.69
C VAL A 1139 22.38 -29.61 -16.40
N TYR A 1140 22.91 -28.42 -16.66
CA TYR A 1140 24.28 -28.02 -16.38
C TYR A 1140 24.32 -26.92 -15.32
N VAL A 1141 25.46 -26.80 -14.62
CA VAL A 1141 25.74 -25.68 -13.72
C VAL A 1141 27.13 -25.12 -13.98
N SER A 1142 27.19 -23.84 -14.36
CA SER A 1142 28.44 -23.14 -14.65
C SER A 1142 28.33 -21.66 -14.27
N GLY A 1143 29.43 -21.06 -13.80
CA GLY A 1143 29.43 -19.67 -13.30
C GLY A 1143 28.44 -19.41 -12.15
N GLY A 1144 28.03 -20.45 -11.41
CA GLY A 1144 27.00 -20.36 -10.36
C GLY A 1144 25.55 -20.32 -10.88
N GLN A 1145 25.32 -20.51 -12.17
CA GLN A 1145 24.00 -20.44 -12.82
C GLN A 1145 23.56 -21.82 -13.35
N GLY A 1146 22.24 -22.05 -13.37
CA GLY A 1146 21.65 -23.25 -13.97
C GLY A 1146 21.41 -23.06 -15.47
N ILE A 1147 21.69 -24.10 -16.25
CA ILE A 1147 21.60 -24.08 -17.72
C ILE A 1147 20.87 -25.34 -18.16
N LEU A 1148 19.69 -25.17 -18.77
CA LEU A 1148 18.97 -26.26 -19.41
C LEU A 1148 19.32 -26.31 -20.89
N VAL A 1149 19.55 -27.52 -21.38
CA VAL A 1149 19.65 -27.81 -22.81
C VAL A 1149 18.57 -28.81 -23.16
N ALA A 1150 17.84 -28.59 -24.25
CA ALA A 1150 16.77 -29.48 -24.67
C ALA A 1150 16.76 -29.72 -26.18
N SER A 1151 16.46 -30.95 -26.60
CA SER A 1151 16.31 -31.33 -28.01
C SER A 1151 15.41 -32.56 -28.17
N ASN A 1152 14.89 -32.74 -29.38
CA ASN A 1152 14.11 -33.91 -29.80
C ASN A 1152 14.91 -34.88 -30.69
N ASP A 1153 16.14 -34.52 -31.06
CA ASP A 1153 17.01 -35.32 -31.95
C ASP A 1153 17.96 -36.22 -31.14
N ASP A 1154 18.11 -37.47 -31.56
CA ASP A 1154 19.04 -38.42 -30.95
C ASP A 1154 20.52 -38.03 -31.21
N ALA A 1155 20.80 -37.26 -32.25
CA ALA A 1155 22.13 -36.71 -32.55
C ALA A 1155 22.57 -35.59 -31.58
N ALA A 1156 21.65 -35.11 -30.73
CA ALA A 1156 21.93 -34.06 -29.74
C ALA A 1156 22.68 -34.58 -28.50
N PHE A 1157 22.86 -35.90 -28.34
CA PHE A 1157 23.83 -36.40 -27.37
C PHE A 1157 25.24 -35.93 -27.77
N ILE A 1158 26.05 -35.56 -26.77
CA ILE A 1158 27.40 -35.02 -26.98
C ILE A 1158 28.17 -35.98 -27.88
N ASN A 1159 28.54 -35.50 -29.06
CA ASN A 1159 29.26 -36.26 -30.07
C ASN A 1159 30.60 -35.60 -30.43
N GLU A 1160 31.54 -36.40 -30.93
CA GLU A 1160 32.91 -35.94 -31.22
C GLU A 1160 32.93 -34.77 -32.22
N LYS A 1161 32.03 -34.75 -33.21
CA LYS A 1161 31.99 -33.69 -34.23
C LYS A 1161 31.63 -32.33 -33.63
N ALA A 1162 30.63 -32.29 -32.75
CA ALA A 1162 30.21 -31.06 -32.08
C ALA A 1162 31.31 -30.56 -31.13
N LEU A 1163 31.93 -31.47 -30.37
CA LEU A 1163 33.02 -31.16 -29.46
C LEU A 1163 34.27 -30.68 -30.22
N ASP A 1164 34.72 -31.39 -31.25
CA ASP A 1164 35.88 -31.01 -32.07
C ASP A 1164 35.72 -29.62 -32.70
N LYS A 1165 34.49 -29.30 -33.14
CA LYS A 1165 34.19 -27.97 -33.69
C LYS A 1165 34.22 -26.89 -32.62
N LEU A 1166 33.66 -27.16 -31.43
CA LEU A 1166 33.69 -26.25 -30.28
C LEU A 1166 35.11 -26.00 -29.78
N MET A 1167 35.93 -27.06 -29.68
CA MET A 1167 37.31 -27.00 -29.18
C MET A 1167 38.27 -26.22 -30.09
N LYS A 1168 37.89 -25.95 -31.35
CA LYS A 1168 38.62 -25.06 -32.26
C LYS A 1168 38.34 -23.58 -31.98
N GLY A 1169 37.33 -23.26 -31.18
CA GLY A 1169 37.02 -21.91 -30.74
C GLY A 1169 37.95 -21.41 -29.64
N HIS A 1170 37.73 -20.18 -29.20
CA HIS A 1170 38.44 -19.58 -28.07
C HIS A 1170 37.45 -19.10 -27.01
N THR A 1171 37.94 -18.89 -25.79
CA THR A 1171 37.17 -18.30 -24.69
C THR A 1171 37.61 -16.85 -24.43
N ILE A 1172 36.67 -16.03 -23.96
CA ILE A 1172 36.85 -14.63 -23.58
C ILE A 1172 37.11 -14.52 -22.07
N SER A 1173 36.47 -15.37 -21.25
CA SER A 1173 36.67 -15.41 -19.80
C SER A 1173 37.81 -16.36 -19.39
N ALA A 1174 38.04 -16.52 -18.09
CA ALA A 1174 39.03 -17.46 -17.54
C ALA A 1174 38.63 -18.95 -17.68
N MET A 1175 37.51 -19.26 -18.36
CA MET A 1175 37.00 -20.62 -18.53
C MET A 1175 37.86 -21.45 -19.50
N ASN A 1176 38.05 -22.73 -19.19
CA ASN A 1176 38.61 -23.71 -20.10
C ASN A 1176 37.49 -24.55 -20.76
N LEU A 1177 37.50 -24.63 -22.09
CA LEU A 1177 36.53 -25.40 -22.88
C LEU A 1177 36.49 -26.88 -22.49
N SER A 1178 37.64 -27.46 -22.09
CA SER A 1178 37.72 -28.87 -21.70
C SER A 1178 36.92 -29.22 -20.45
N ASP A 1179 36.55 -28.23 -19.63
CA ASP A 1179 35.78 -28.45 -18.40
C ASP A 1179 34.27 -28.45 -18.64
N LEU A 1180 33.77 -28.03 -19.80
CA LEU A 1180 32.34 -27.93 -20.10
C LEU A 1180 31.57 -29.25 -19.89
N PRO A 1181 32.06 -30.43 -20.33
CA PRO A 1181 31.35 -31.69 -20.09
C PRO A 1181 31.22 -32.04 -18.59
N ARG A 1182 32.17 -31.60 -17.76
CA ARG A 1182 32.15 -31.84 -16.30
C ARG A 1182 31.13 -30.99 -15.56
N LYS A 1183 30.53 -29.99 -16.23
CA LYS A 1183 29.47 -29.14 -15.67
C LYS A 1183 28.08 -29.80 -15.70
N LEU A 1184 27.94 -30.98 -16.30
CA LEU A 1184 26.68 -31.73 -16.36
C LEU A 1184 26.29 -32.21 -14.95
N VAL A 1185 25.10 -31.83 -14.51
CA VAL A 1185 24.53 -32.21 -13.21
C VAL A 1185 23.47 -33.31 -13.36
N ALA A 1186 22.62 -33.24 -14.39
CA ALA A 1186 21.62 -34.26 -14.67
C ALA A 1186 21.50 -34.55 -16.16
N SER A 1187 21.58 -35.82 -16.52
CA SER A 1187 21.35 -36.33 -17.88
C SER A 1187 19.85 -36.55 -18.17
N PRO A 1188 19.44 -36.74 -19.43
CA PRO A 1188 18.04 -36.98 -19.78
C PRO A 1188 17.43 -38.17 -19.04
N GLY A 1189 18.18 -39.27 -18.89
CA GLY A 1189 17.71 -40.43 -18.14
C GLY A 1189 17.44 -40.12 -16.66
N ARG A 1190 18.22 -39.20 -16.06
CA ARG A 1190 18.00 -38.76 -14.68
C ARG A 1190 16.79 -37.84 -14.56
N VAL A 1191 16.63 -36.89 -15.48
CA VAL A 1191 15.45 -36.02 -15.54
C VAL A 1191 14.18 -36.86 -15.71
N ASP A 1192 14.18 -37.83 -16.61
CA ASP A 1192 13.06 -38.76 -16.82
C ASP A 1192 12.74 -39.57 -15.57
N ALA A 1193 13.75 -40.07 -14.85
CA ALA A 1193 13.54 -40.81 -13.62
C ALA A 1193 12.88 -39.97 -12.52
N ILE A 1194 13.28 -38.70 -12.38
CA ILE A 1194 12.69 -37.75 -11.42
C ILE A 1194 11.23 -37.47 -11.80
N ILE A 1195 10.97 -37.11 -13.06
CA ILE A 1195 9.63 -36.77 -13.53
C ILE A 1195 8.69 -37.97 -13.45
N ARG A 1196 9.10 -39.16 -13.92
CA ARG A 1196 8.27 -40.38 -13.83
C ARG A 1196 7.91 -40.77 -12.40
N ARG A 1197 8.79 -40.48 -11.44
CA ARG A 1197 8.55 -40.77 -10.03
C ARG A 1197 7.53 -39.81 -9.41
N LEU A 1198 7.54 -38.54 -9.81
CA LEU A 1198 6.75 -37.50 -9.17
C LEU A 1198 5.44 -37.18 -9.90
N ASP A 1199 5.45 -37.22 -11.23
CA ASP A 1199 4.30 -36.91 -12.08
C ASP A 1199 4.41 -37.69 -13.41
N PRO A 1200 4.12 -39.01 -13.39
CA PRO A 1200 4.33 -39.89 -14.54
C PRO A 1200 3.50 -39.51 -15.78
N GLU A 1201 2.35 -38.87 -15.57
CA GLU A 1201 1.47 -38.41 -16.66
C GLU A 1201 1.75 -36.97 -17.11
N LEU A 1202 2.68 -36.24 -16.45
CA LEU A 1202 2.98 -34.84 -16.73
C LEU A 1202 1.74 -33.92 -16.69
N ASN A 1203 0.81 -34.21 -15.78
CA ASN A 1203 -0.44 -33.47 -15.64
C ASN A 1203 -0.36 -32.37 -14.57
N ASN A 1204 0.59 -32.45 -13.64
CA ASN A 1204 0.63 -31.61 -12.44
C ASN A 1204 1.86 -30.69 -12.40
N LEU A 1205 3.04 -31.16 -12.83
CA LEU A 1205 4.31 -30.41 -12.80
C LEU A 1205 4.56 -29.63 -14.10
N VAL A 1206 3.50 -29.09 -14.70
CA VAL A 1206 3.56 -28.34 -15.96
C VAL A 1206 2.93 -26.96 -15.78
N SER A 1207 3.71 -25.92 -16.07
CA SER A 1207 3.24 -24.54 -16.12
C SER A 1207 2.64 -24.26 -17.49
N THR A 1208 1.47 -23.62 -17.50
CA THR A 1208 0.73 -23.28 -18.72
C THR A 1208 0.29 -21.83 -18.69
N ASP A 1209 -0.05 -21.27 -19.85
CA ASP A 1209 -0.62 -19.92 -19.96
C ASP A 1209 -1.97 -19.74 -19.24
N ASN A 1210 -2.62 -20.85 -18.84
CA ASN A 1210 -3.86 -20.81 -18.08
C ASN A 1210 -3.64 -20.95 -16.56
N ASN A 1211 -2.79 -21.88 -16.09
CA ASN A 1211 -2.60 -22.13 -14.65
C ASN A 1211 -1.64 -21.14 -13.97
N LEU A 1212 -0.80 -20.43 -14.73
CA LEU A 1212 0.10 -19.36 -14.27
C LEU A 1212 0.95 -19.71 -13.03
N TYR A 1213 1.26 -21.00 -12.82
CA TYR A 1213 1.91 -21.45 -11.59
C TYR A 1213 3.25 -20.75 -11.38
N LEU A 1214 4.18 -20.82 -12.35
CA LEU A 1214 5.51 -20.23 -12.20
C LEU A 1214 5.47 -18.73 -11.94
N GLU A 1215 4.53 -18.02 -12.56
CA GLU A 1215 4.37 -16.56 -12.42
C GLU A 1215 4.00 -16.16 -10.99
N TYR A 1216 3.08 -16.90 -10.36
CA TYR A 1216 2.61 -16.62 -9.00
C TYR A 1216 3.43 -17.32 -7.90
N SER A 1217 4.14 -18.38 -8.26
CA SER A 1217 4.89 -19.24 -7.34
C SER A 1217 6.32 -18.73 -7.14
N THR A 1218 7.03 -18.33 -8.20
CA THR A 1218 8.43 -17.91 -8.09
C THR A 1218 8.68 -16.64 -7.27
N PRO A 1219 7.77 -15.63 -7.20
CA PRO A 1219 7.98 -14.49 -6.30
C PRO A 1219 8.09 -14.89 -4.82
N LYS A 1220 7.46 -16.01 -4.42
CA LYS A 1220 7.55 -16.56 -3.06
C LYS A 1220 8.94 -17.14 -2.77
N GLY A 1221 9.67 -17.54 -3.81
CA GLY A 1221 11.06 -18.03 -3.72
C GLY A 1221 12.04 -16.97 -3.19
N ASN A 1222 11.77 -15.68 -3.43
CA ASN A 1222 12.59 -14.59 -2.88
C ASN A 1222 12.48 -14.47 -1.35
N ALA A 1223 11.45 -15.06 -0.74
CA ALA A 1223 11.19 -14.98 0.69
C ALA A 1223 11.57 -16.26 1.47
N VAL A 1224 12.24 -17.21 0.82
CA VAL A 1224 12.70 -18.45 1.48
C VAL A 1224 13.79 -18.12 2.51
N ARG A 1225 13.81 -18.86 3.63
CA ARG A 1225 14.71 -18.61 4.77
C ARG A 1225 16.17 -18.99 4.48
N GLU A 1226 16.37 -20.03 3.68
CA GLU A 1226 17.67 -20.63 3.40
C GLU A 1226 17.88 -20.75 1.89
N ASP A 1227 19.14 -20.79 1.47
CA ASP A 1227 19.50 -21.02 0.08
C ASP A 1227 19.11 -22.45 -0.33
N THR A 1228 18.29 -22.55 -1.37
CA THR A 1228 17.73 -23.79 -1.89
C THR A 1228 18.58 -24.40 -3.00
N ILE A 1229 19.66 -23.74 -3.46
CA ILE A 1229 20.54 -24.26 -4.52
C ILE A 1229 21.03 -25.66 -4.14
N GLY A 1230 21.53 -25.84 -2.91
CA GLY A 1230 22.02 -27.14 -2.43
C GLY A 1230 20.96 -28.23 -2.52
N GLN A 1231 19.71 -27.94 -2.14
CA GLN A 1231 18.59 -28.88 -2.21
C GLN A 1231 18.23 -29.24 -3.65
N ILE A 1232 18.26 -28.27 -4.56
CA ILE A 1232 18.01 -28.49 -6.00
C ILE A 1232 19.11 -29.38 -6.60
N LEU A 1233 20.38 -29.08 -6.31
CA LEU A 1233 21.52 -29.88 -6.77
C LEU A 1233 21.50 -31.29 -6.19
N GLU A 1234 21.16 -31.43 -4.91
CA GLU A 1234 21.03 -32.72 -4.25
C GLU A 1234 19.91 -33.56 -4.88
N MET A 1235 18.75 -32.95 -5.17
CA MET A 1235 17.64 -33.61 -5.87
C MET A 1235 18.06 -34.12 -7.26
N LEU A 1236 18.86 -33.34 -7.98
CA LEU A 1236 19.36 -33.73 -9.30
C LEU A 1236 20.40 -34.86 -9.25
N THR A 1237 21.24 -34.89 -8.21
CA THR A 1237 22.43 -35.77 -8.14
C THR A 1237 22.28 -37.03 -7.27
N LYS A 1238 21.46 -37.02 -6.20
CA LYS A 1238 21.31 -38.18 -5.30
C LYS A 1238 20.51 -39.30 -5.95
N ARG A 1239 21.16 -40.43 -6.21
CA ARG A 1239 20.57 -41.59 -6.90
C ARG A 1239 19.26 -42.07 -6.27
#